data_AF-A0A0D2GKU1-F1
#
_entry.id   AF-A0A0D2GKU1-F1
#
_cell.length_a   1.000
_cell.length_b   1.000
_cell.length_c   1.000
_cell.angle_alpha   90.00
_cell.angle_beta   90.00
_cell.angle_gamma   90.00
#
_symmetry.space_group_name_H-M   'P 1'
#
loop_
_entity.id
_entity.type
_entity.pdbx_description
1 polymer ?
#
loop_
_entity_poly.entity_id
_entity_poly.type
_entity_poly.pdbx_seq_one_letter_code
_entity_poly.pdbx_strand_id
1 'polypeptide(L)'
;MACKEMSKETSADFHVPVSCPFTIDEIEINGLTNSTTYLIREHDRYGEFPHIYAKICGTPSFGTPNINPSLRHRKVCWAPSVAVQNELEGYKVIVLSDTGCGTEVPNSSPQPPPPTQANDEQRQCKIRTEPAVWNIRTFLEYTINPGGRIPYLVMTTHCHYDHIMGIGRLPPTSTATDYQDSKDHVSDVCLSDGSARPRTTVLSSSYGESFITPYSNLQDHSLCDKLGLQAPRYDVGIWAADLSHVIFTHPTISSSSPAKVSPRPLPVSITTPLTILHTPGHTPDSLSWYDSDLRLLCVGDSFYVKETAVTQDAKWGPEPPMPVIFDLESDLGQWWWSLKKVLGFVRVRNAETEKREVRENEGLQAEAKDHDEVDTDADDDEEFVYIDADELAPTTSNKGVEVAAEERARPTLPSHSVEESKEHANAKTVSKRVVTGKQETRTQQTGFDIPSPSKRGVIALPILSAPEGRHPADTDQADDVWMMVVDPVARPRPQRQLDHPPRFGLNPVITSHRVQPGLPVPRLKREGIRPPPHDLSIPQVQTQPQGFATRRPRVRLCAAHTTLSVDAERAILSIQRFMTRILENDVPCRRAEDGPRGEERWIWDDALSSSPLSSATQIDTDVTTIKERRDTSVHAERAEPEQGHRRGTSMVMSATPARSKSKHSYSYSVVAPLSVINEGRRNILGRHRHRHPAGVV
;
A
#
# COMPACT_ATOMS: atom_id res chain seq x y z
N MET A 1 -34.07 32.23 16.97
CA MET A 1 -33.06 31.16 16.98
C MET A 1 -33.13 30.45 15.62
N ALA A 2 -32.29 30.86 14.67
CA ALA A 2 -32.17 30.20 13.38
C ALA A 2 -30.79 29.53 13.34
N CYS A 3 -30.75 28.22 13.61
CA CYS A 3 -29.55 27.43 13.40
C CYS A 3 -29.27 27.40 11.90
N LYS A 4 -28.20 28.09 11.51
CA LYS A 4 -27.66 28.11 10.16
C LYS A 4 -27.15 26.71 9.84
N GLU A 5 -27.92 25.92 9.09
CA GLU A 5 -27.43 24.70 8.44
C GLU A 5 -26.26 25.09 7.55
N MET A 6 -25.03 24.83 8.01
CA MET A 6 -23.88 24.79 7.13
C MET A 6 -24.03 23.55 6.27
N SER A 7 -24.54 23.75 5.06
CA SER A 7 -24.52 22.75 3.99
C SER A 7 -23.10 22.20 3.87
N LYS A 8 -22.91 20.92 4.20
CA LYS A 8 -21.71 20.16 3.86
C LYS A 8 -21.54 20.26 2.34
N GLU A 9 -20.58 21.06 1.91
CA GLU A 9 -20.18 21.17 0.51
C GLU A 9 -19.65 19.78 0.12
N THR A 10 -20.49 19.03 -0.61
CA THR A 10 -20.28 17.62 -0.94
C THR A 10 -18.97 17.44 -1.69
N SER A 11 -18.20 16.42 -1.29
CA SER A 11 -17.08 15.83 -2.04
C SER A 11 -17.39 15.81 -3.55
N ALA A 12 -16.36 15.89 -4.38
CA ALA A 12 -16.55 15.75 -5.82
C ALA A 12 -17.08 14.35 -6.14
N ASP A 13 -18.40 14.17 -6.11
CA ASP A 13 -19.04 12.90 -6.40
C ASP A 13 -18.80 12.58 -7.88
N PHE A 14 -17.78 11.75 -8.13
CA PHE A 14 -17.54 11.19 -9.44
C PHE A 14 -18.68 10.22 -9.73
N HIS A 15 -19.52 10.56 -10.71
CA HIS A 15 -20.52 9.62 -11.22
C HIS A 15 -19.81 8.55 -12.05
N VAL A 16 -19.37 7.47 -11.39
CA VAL A 16 -18.79 6.30 -12.02
C VAL A 16 -19.91 5.33 -12.38
N PRO A 17 -20.08 4.95 -13.66
CA PRO A 17 -21.10 4.00 -14.08
C PRO A 17 -20.92 2.64 -13.42
N VAL A 18 -22.02 1.94 -13.15
CA VAL A 18 -22.00 0.57 -12.57
C VAL A 18 -21.26 -0.47 -13.42
N SER A 19 -21.07 -0.20 -14.71
CA SER A 19 -20.27 -1.04 -15.62
C SER A 19 -18.76 -0.89 -15.45
N CYS A 20 -18.31 0.16 -14.74
CA CYS A 20 -16.90 0.42 -14.52
C CYS A 20 -16.36 -0.52 -13.43
N PRO A 21 -15.30 -1.30 -13.69
CA PRO A 21 -14.69 -2.20 -12.70
C PRO A 21 -13.78 -1.44 -11.72
N PHE A 22 -13.93 -0.12 -11.58
CA PHE A 22 -13.15 0.69 -10.67
C PHE A 22 -14.09 1.55 -9.85
N THR A 23 -13.78 1.74 -8.59
CA THR A 23 -14.42 2.73 -7.72
C THR A 23 -13.38 3.75 -7.29
N ILE A 24 -13.83 4.94 -6.89
CA ILE A 24 -12.96 6.01 -6.42
C ILE A 24 -13.60 6.71 -5.23
N ASP A 25 -12.79 6.99 -4.20
CA ASP A 25 -13.17 7.84 -3.09
C ASP A 25 -12.05 8.83 -2.76
N GLU A 26 -12.43 10.01 -2.29
CA GLU A 26 -11.47 11.02 -1.84
C GLU A 26 -11.00 10.68 -0.42
N ILE A 27 -9.69 10.66 -0.20
CA ILE A 27 -9.10 10.28 1.07
C ILE A 27 -9.08 11.49 2.00
N GLU A 28 -10.12 11.61 2.82
CA GLU A 28 -10.19 12.61 3.88
C GLU A 28 -9.55 12.08 5.17
N ILE A 29 -8.29 12.44 5.42
CA ILE A 29 -7.62 12.05 6.65
C ILE A 29 -7.36 13.29 7.49
N ASN A 30 -7.90 13.27 8.72
CA ASN A 30 -7.67 14.29 9.73
C ASN A 30 -8.25 15.67 9.42
N GLY A 31 -9.28 15.75 8.57
CA GLY A 31 -9.83 17.03 8.12
C GLY A 31 -8.88 17.84 7.24
N LEU A 32 -7.78 17.23 6.78
CA LEU A 32 -6.85 17.85 5.84
C LEU A 32 -7.41 17.63 4.43
N THR A 33 -8.28 18.53 3.98
CA THR A 33 -8.96 18.46 2.67
C THR A 33 -8.18 19.10 1.53
N ASN A 34 -7.02 19.71 1.82
CA ASN A 34 -6.25 20.43 0.80
C ASN A 34 -5.43 19.52 -0.12
N SER A 35 -5.36 18.22 0.16
CA SER A 35 -4.65 17.25 -0.68
C SER A 35 -5.65 16.48 -1.53
N THR A 36 -5.57 16.66 -2.85
CA THR A 36 -6.31 15.88 -3.84
C THR A 36 -5.72 14.47 -3.94
N THR A 37 -6.03 13.63 -2.96
CA THR A 37 -5.63 12.22 -2.88
C THR A 37 -6.87 11.34 -2.91
N TYR A 38 -6.84 10.30 -3.73
CA TYR A 38 -7.95 9.40 -3.98
C TYR A 38 -7.52 7.95 -3.71
N LEU A 39 -8.45 7.17 -3.17
CA LEU A 39 -8.38 5.71 -3.14
C LEU A 39 -9.18 5.21 -4.34
N ILE A 40 -8.52 4.48 -5.22
CA ILE A 40 -9.16 3.76 -6.31
C ILE A 40 -9.12 2.27 -5.94
N ARG A 41 -10.26 1.59 -6.02
CA ARG A 41 -10.30 0.13 -5.88
C ARG A 41 -10.61 -0.50 -7.22
N GLU A 42 -9.83 -1.51 -7.59
CA GLU A 42 -10.09 -2.32 -8.78
C GLU A 42 -10.97 -3.52 -8.40
N HIS A 43 -12.02 -3.77 -9.17
CA HIS A 43 -12.84 -4.98 -9.13
C HIS A 43 -12.33 -5.92 -10.21
N ASP A 44 -11.26 -6.65 -9.89
CA ASP A 44 -10.61 -7.55 -10.83
C ASP A 44 -11.22 -8.96 -10.81
N ARG A 45 -10.81 -9.76 -11.80
CA ARG A 45 -11.27 -11.14 -11.98
C ARG A 45 -10.48 -12.19 -11.20
N TYR A 46 -9.36 -11.81 -10.60
CA TYR A 46 -8.48 -12.68 -9.81
C TYR A 46 -8.90 -12.67 -8.33
N GLY A 47 -9.69 -11.67 -7.91
CA GLY A 47 -10.22 -11.54 -6.55
C GLY A 47 -9.22 -10.91 -5.59
N GLU A 48 -8.26 -10.13 -6.08
CA GLU A 48 -7.23 -9.46 -5.28
C GLU A 48 -7.74 -8.12 -4.73
N PHE A 49 -8.59 -7.41 -5.47
CA PHE A 49 -9.18 -6.13 -5.13
C PHE A 49 -8.19 -5.03 -4.69
N PRO A 50 -7.10 -4.80 -5.46
CA PRO A 50 -6.02 -3.92 -5.01
C PRO A 50 -6.48 -2.47 -4.83
N HIS A 51 -5.91 -1.82 -3.80
CA HIS A 51 -6.03 -0.39 -3.54
C HIS A 51 -4.94 0.36 -4.32
N ILE A 52 -5.37 1.21 -5.26
CA ILE A 52 -4.53 2.12 -6.04
C ILE A 52 -4.68 3.53 -5.45
N TYR A 53 -3.60 4.11 -4.92
CA TYR A 53 -3.64 5.47 -4.37
C TYR A 53 -3.25 6.48 -5.44
N ALA A 54 -4.10 7.47 -5.70
CA ALA A 54 -3.82 8.51 -6.69
C ALA A 54 -3.73 9.89 -6.03
N LYS A 55 -2.59 10.59 -6.13
CA LYS A 55 -2.40 11.96 -5.63
C LYS A 55 -2.05 12.90 -6.75
N ILE A 56 -2.79 14.01 -6.88
CA ILE A 56 -2.43 15.09 -7.81
C ILE A 56 -1.45 16.01 -7.09
N CYS A 57 -0.21 16.07 -7.58
CA CYS A 57 0.82 17.01 -7.13
C CYS A 57 1.00 18.11 -8.17
N GLY A 58 1.39 19.31 -7.75
CA GLY A 58 1.74 20.38 -8.69
C GLY A 58 2.63 21.43 -8.07
N THR A 59 3.26 22.26 -8.90
CA THR A 59 3.93 23.46 -8.42
C THR A 59 2.89 24.40 -7.82
N PRO A 60 3.15 25.05 -6.66
CA PRO A 60 2.26 26.09 -6.17
C PRO A 60 2.10 27.10 -7.28
N SER A 61 0.87 27.27 -7.78
CA SER A 61 0.58 28.33 -8.73
C SER A 61 1.06 29.60 -8.08
N PHE A 62 2.01 30.31 -8.69
CA PHE A 62 2.37 31.67 -8.31
C PHE A 62 1.16 32.56 -8.64
N GLY A 63 0.06 32.31 -7.94
CA GLY A 63 -1.12 33.14 -8.00
C GLY A 63 -0.66 34.49 -7.53
N THR A 64 -0.87 35.48 -8.39
CA THR A 64 -0.88 36.89 -8.01
C THR A 64 -1.49 36.99 -6.61
N PRO A 65 -0.79 37.61 -5.62
CA PRO A 65 -1.20 37.65 -4.23
C PRO A 65 -2.69 37.95 -4.14
N ASN A 66 -3.42 36.95 -3.66
CA ASN A 66 -4.84 36.82 -3.87
C ASN A 66 -5.59 37.84 -2.99
N ILE A 67 -6.16 38.87 -3.62
CA ILE A 67 -6.89 39.97 -2.98
C ILE A 67 -8.22 39.51 -2.34
N ASN A 68 -8.63 38.23 -2.42
CA ASN A 68 -9.77 37.74 -1.64
C ASN A 68 -9.67 36.24 -1.29
N PRO A 69 -9.52 35.88 0.01
CA PRO A 69 -9.46 34.48 0.45
C PRO A 69 -10.81 33.73 0.41
N SER A 70 -11.93 34.38 0.08
CA SER A 70 -13.28 33.80 0.22
C SER A 70 -13.80 32.97 -0.95
N LEU A 71 -13.01 32.70 -2.00
CA LEU A 71 -13.51 32.07 -3.24
C LEU A 71 -12.72 30.83 -3.72
N ARG A 72 -12.16 30.02 -2.81
CA ARG A 72 -11.18 28.96 -3.16
C ARG A 72 -11.69 27.51 -3.34
N HIS A 73 -12.98 27.23 -3.27
CA HIS A 73 -13.51 25.89 -3.60
C HIS A 73 -14.56 25.89 -4.71
N ARG A 74 -14.36 26.71 -5.74
CA ARG A 74 -15.23 26.64 -6.91
C ARG A 74 -14.99 25.30 -7.61
N LYS A 75 -15.97 24.39 -7.50
CA LYS A 75 -16.13 23.14 -8.26
C LYS A 75 -15.48 23.32 -9.63
N VAL A 76 -14.30 22.73 -9.84
CA VAL A 76 -13.61 22.80 -11.13
C VAL A 76 -14.42 21.93 -12.08
N CYS A 77 -15.49 22.51 -12.63
CA CYS A 77 -16.15 21.96 -13.79
C CYS A 77 -15.13 22.09 -14.92
N TRP A 78 -14.46 20.98 -15.22
CA TRP A 78 -13.61 20.82 -16.39
C TRP A 78 -14.49 20.93 -17.65
N ALA A 79 -14.91 22.15 -17.99
CA ALA A 79 -15.59 22.43 -19.24
C ALA A 79 -14.52 22.45 -20.35
N PRO A 80 -14.61 21.60 -21.38
CA PRO A 80 -13.68 21.57 -22.51
C PRO A 80 -13.73 22.80 -23.45
N SER A 81 -14.16 23.98 -22.99
CA SER A 81 -14.36 25.14 -23.86
C SER A 81 -13.07 25.97 -24.00
N VAL A 82 -12.51 25.93 -25.20
CA VAL A 82 -11.46 26.81 -25.76
C VAL A 82 -10.10 26.70 -25.06
N ALA A 83 -9.24 25.85 -25.62
CA ALA A 83 -7.91 25.47 -25.13
C ALA A 83 -6.84 26.60 -25.12
N VAL A 84 -7.22 27.88 -25.08
CA VAL A 84 -6.31 29.01 -25.35
C VAL A 84 -5.98 29.85 -24.10
N GLN A 85 -6.56 29.58 -22.91
CA GLN A 85 -6.40 30.49 -21.75
C GLN A 85 -5.85 29.92 -20.44
N ASN A 86 -5.44 28.65 -20.36
CA ASN A 86 -4.86 28.09 -19.13
C ASN A 86 -3.36 27.73 -19.23
N GLU A 87 -2.56 28.47 -20.02
CA GLU A 87 -1.09 28.33 -19.98
C GLU A 87 -0.49 28.68 -18.59
N LEU A 88 -1.28 29.26 -17.69
CA LEU A 88 -0.87 29.58 -16.32
C LEU A 88 -1.24 28.51 -15.28
N GLU A 89 -1.92 27.44 -15.67
CA GLU A 89 -2.21 26.35 -14.75
C GLU A 89 -0.90 25.57 -14.54
N GLY A 90 -0.24 25.82 -13.40
CA GLY A 90 1.09 25.31 -13.10
C GLY A 90 1.24 23.80 -13.34
N TYR A 91 2.48 23.36 -13.53
CA TYR A 91 2.78 21.96 -13.85
C TYR A 91 2.22 21.02 -12.78
N LYS A 92 1.49 19.99 -13.22
CA LYS A 92 0.89 18.96 -12.40
C LYS A 92 1.44 17.57 -12.78
N VAL A 93 1.35 16.64 -11.86
CA VAL A 93 1.61 15.20 -12.05
C VAL A 93 0.61 14.41 -11.23
N ILE A 94 0.08 13.32 -11.78
CA ILE A 94 -0.71 12.34 -11.03
C ILE A 94 0.26 11.27 -10.56
N VAL A 95 0.47 11.20 -9.25
CA VAL A 95 1.26 10.13 -8.62
C VAL A 95 0.33 8.98 -8.30
N LEU A 96 0.61 7.79 -8.83
CA LEU A 96 -0.09 6.56 -8.54
C LEU A 96 0.80 5.69 -7.64
N SER A 97 0.27 5.14 -6.55
CA SER A 97 0.86 3.99 -5.87
C SER A 97 0.23 2.75 -6.46
N ASP A 98 1.04 1.98 -7.18
CA ASP A 98 0.63 0.80 -7.94
C ASP A 98 -0.42 1.13 -9.02
N THR A 99 -0.85 0.12 -9.76
CA THR A 99 -1.77 0.24 -10.91
C THR A 99 -2.78 -0.90 -11.01
N GLY A 100 -2.72 -1.84 -10.06
CA GLY A 100 -3.66 -2.94 -9.95
C GLY A 100 -3.41 -4.10 -10.92
N CYS A 101 -4.41 -4.98 -11.05
CA CYS A 101 -4.35 -6.24 -11.83
C CYS A 101 -4.47 -6.04 -13.35
N GLY A 102 -4.65 -4.81 -13.82
CA GLY A 102 -4.74 -4.48 -15.24
C GLY A 102 -6.04 -4.94 -15.90
N THR A 103 -7.15 -4.92 -15.14
CA THR A 103 -8.49 -5.26 -15.60
C THR A 103 -8.89 -4.47 -16.84
N GLU A 104 -9.47 -5.19 -17.80
CA GLU A 104 -10.10 -4.62 -18.99
C GLU A 104 -11.52 -5.15 -19.14
N VAL A 105 -12.50 -4.26 -19.13
CA VAL A 105 -13.91 -4.60 -19.28
C VAL A 105 -14.49 -3.80 -20.43
N PRO A 106 -14.94 -4.45 -21.53
CA PRO A 106 -15.70 -3.77 -22.57
C PRO A 106 -16.94 -3.10 -21.98
N ASN A 107 -17.23 -1.87 -22.40
CA ASN A 107 -18.47 -1.22 -22.02
C ASN A 107 -19.63 -1.84 -22.83
N SER A 108 -20.48 -2.62 -22.16
CA SER A 108 -21.59 -3.37 -22.78
C SER A 108 -22.70 -2.49 -23.35
N SER A 109 -22.79 -1.23 -22.92
CA SER A 109 -23.81 -0.29 -23.38
C SER A 109 -23.15 1.02 -23.81
N PRO A 110 -22.37 1.03 -24.92
CA PRO A 110 -21.86 2.27 -25.46
C PRO A 110 -23.08 3.08 -25.90
N GLN A 111 -23.49 4.05 -25.08
CA GLN A 111 -24.59 4.92 -25.45
C GLN A 111 -24.17 5.59 -26.76
N PRO A 112 -24.98 5.47 -27.84
CA PRO A 112 -24.69 6.21 -29.04
C PRO A 112 -24.58 7.70 -28.66
N PRO A 113 -23.58 8.43 -29.20
CA PRO A 113 -23.42 9.83 -28.88
C PRO A 113 -24.76 10.54 -29.11
N PRO A 114 -25.25 11.34 -28.14
CA PRO A 114 -26.56 11.96 -28.26
C PRO A 114 -26.62 12.70 -29.60
N PRO A 115 -27.71 12.55 -30.36
CA PRO A 115 -27.84 13.20 -31.66
C PRO A 115 -27.59 14.69 -31.47
N THR A 116 -26.65 15.24 -32.24
CA THR A 116 -26.17 16.62 -32.13
C THR A 116 -27.33 17.59 -32.42
N GLN A 117 -28.19 17.85 -31.43
CA GLN A 117 -29.25 18.85 -31.55
C GLN A 117 -28.60 20.22 -31.42
N ALA A 118 -28.52 20.92 -32.56
CA ALA A 118 -27.62 22.04 -32.79
C ALA A 118 -27.93 23.34 -32.04
N ASN A 119 -28.88 23.40 -31.09
CA ASN A 119 -29.47 24.69 -30.68
C ASN A 119 -29.53 25.02 -29.18
N ASP A 120 -29.03 24.19 -28.26
CA ASP A 120 -29.03 24.51 -26.81
C ASP A 120 -27.61 24.67 -26.25
N GLU A 121 -26.95 25.75 -26.63
CA GLU A 121 -25.55 26.05 -26.26
C GLU A 121 -25.30 26.33 -24.76
N GLN A 122 -26.32 26.35 -23.88
CA GLN A 122 -26.19 27.17 -22.67
C GLN A 122 -26.16 26.52 -21.29
N ARG A 123 -26.22 25.18 -21.11
CA ARG A 123 -25.99 24.62 -19.75
C ARG A 123 -25.77 23.12 -19.59
N GLN A 124 -25.61 22.36 -20.66
CA GLN A 124 -25.31 20.93 -20.51
C GLN A 124 -23.93 20.77 -19.88
N CYS A 125 -23.92 20.38 -18.59
CA CYS A 125 -22.81 19.68 -17.97
C CYS A 125 -22.45 18.58 -18.96
N LYS A 126 -21.33 18.74 -19.67
CA LYS A 126 -20.92 17.82 -20.73
C LYS A 126 -20.76 16.45 -20.09
N ILE A 127 -21.81 15.64 -20.20
CA ILE A 127 -21.80 14.25 -19.79
C ILE A 127 -20.61 13.65 -20.54
N ARG A 128 -19.61 13.19 -19.78
CA ARG A 128 -18.42 12.59 -20.36
C ARG A 128 -18.88 11.30 -21.03
N THR A 129 -18.51 11.11 -22.28
CA THR A 129 -18.78 9.85 -22.99
C THR A 129 -18.00 8.74 -22.30
N GLU A 130 -18.68 7.69 -21.88
CA GLU A 130 -18.03 6.51 -21.30
C GLU A 130 -17.08 5.88 -22.34
N PRO A 131 -15.90 5.41 -21.93
CA PRO A 131 -14.98 4.74 -22.83
C PRO A 131 -15.56 3.42 -23.34
N ALA A 132 -15.16 3.00 -24.54
CA ALA A 132 -15.55 1.71 -25.10
C ALA A 132 -14.99 0.52 -24.31
N VAL A 133 -13.84 0.71 -23.64
CA VAL A 133 -13.20 -0.27 -22.75
C VAL A 133 -12.77 0.45 -21.48
N TRP A 134 -13.18 -0.10 -20.34
CA TRP A 134 -12.70 0.32 -19.03
C TRP A 134 -11.38 -0.36 -18.71
N ASN A 135 -10.36 0.42 -18.42
CA ASN A 135 -9.10 0.02 -17.79
C ASN A 135 -8.61 1.19 -16.92
N ILE A 136 -7.50 1.01 -16.17
CA ILE A 136 -7.03 2.06 -15.25
C ILE A 136 -6.79 3.40 -15.95
N ARG A 137 -6.31 3.39 -17.20
CA ARG A 137 -6.10 4.62 -17.96
C ARG A 137 -7.41 5.30 -18.34
N THR A 138 -8.34 4.59 -18.98
CA THR A 138 -9.61 5.20 -19.40
C THR A 138 -10.45 5.62 -18.21
N PHE A 139 -10.33 4.92 -17.08
CA PHE A 139 -10.91 5.33 -15.81
C PHE A 139 -10.33 6.66 -15.29
N LEU A 140 -9.00 6.80 -15.26
CA LEU A 140 -8.34 8.05 -14.86
C LEU A 140 -8.71 9.18 -15.81
N GLU A 141 -8.75 8.93 -17.12
CA GLU A 141 -9.17 9.91 -18.13
C GLU A 141 -10.65 10.32 -18.00
N TYR A 142 -11.50 9.39 -17.57
CA TYR A 142 -12.91 9.67 -17.31
C TYR A 142 -13.13 10.41 -15.98
N THR A 143 -12.21 10.30 -15.01
CA THR A 143 -12.33 10.88 -13.66
C THR A 143 -11.38 12.06 -13.44
N ILE A 144 -10.18 11.81 -12.91
CA ILE A 144 -9.26 12.81 -12.36
C ILE A 144 -8.26 13.38 -13.38
N ASN A 145 -8.15 12.80 -14.59
CA ASN A 145 -7.29 13.28 -15.68
C ASN A 145 -8.06 13.50 -17.00
N PRO A 146 -9.10 14.35 -17.03
CA PRO A 146 -9.89 14.57 -18.24
C PRO A 146 -9.03 14.89 -19.46
N GLY A 147 -9.11 14.02 -20.47
CA GLY A 147 -8.32 14.12 -21.71
C GLY A 147 -6.86 13.70 -21.59
N GLY A 148 -6.43 13.03 -20.52
CA GLY A 148 -5.10 12.42 -20.41
C GLY A 148 -3.94 13.41 -20.44
N ARG A 149 -4.15 14.64 -19.95
CA ARG A 149 -3.22 15.77 -20.12
C ARG A 149 -2.14 15.84 -19.05
N ILE A 150 -2.43 15.35 -17.85
CA ILE A 150 -1.49 15.36 -16.74
C ILE A 150 -0.62 14.09 -16.84
N PRO A 151 0.73 14.21 -16.78
CA PRO A 151 1.61 13.04 -16.76
C PRO A 151 1.40 12.17 -15.53
N TYR A 152 1.71 10.89 -15.67
CA TYR A 152 1.65 9.90 -14.59
C TYR A 152 3.05 9.62 -14.03
N LEU A 153 3.16 9.57 -12.70
CA LEU A 153 4.28 8.99 -11.98
C LEU A 153 3.76 7.76 -11.21
N VAL A 154 4.15 6.56 -11.63
CA VAL A 154 3.76 5.32 -10.93
C VAL A 154 4.85 4.92 -9.96
N MET A 155 4.56 4.85 -8.67
CA MET A 155 5.41 4.25 -7.64
C MET A 155 5.00 2.78 -7.49
N THR A 156 5.86 1.86 -7.90
CA THR A 156 5.62 0.42 -7.68
C THR A 156 6.03 0.06 -6.26
N THR A 157 5.08 -0.29 -5.39
CA THR A 157 5.39 -0.71 -4.02
C THR A 157 6.15 -2.03 -4.02
N HIS A 158 5.85 -2.92 -4.96
CA HIS A 158 6.61 -4.13 -5.30
C HIS A 158 6.13 -4.69 -6.66
N CYS A 159 6.73 -5.77 -7.16
CA CYS A 159 6.53 -6.24 -8.54
C CYS A 159 5.44 -7.29 -8.78
N HIS A 160 4.62 -7.67 -7.81
CA HIS A 160 3.57 -8.68 -8.04
C HIS A 160 2.50 -8.19 -9.02
N TYR A 161 1.92 -9.15 -9.78
CA TYR A 161 1.00 -8.90 -10.89
C TYR A 161 -0.21 -8.03 -10.53
N ASP A 162 -0.72 -8.17 -9.31
CA ASP A 162 -1.86 -7.45 -8.77
C ASP A 162 -1.56 -5.96 -8.49
N HIS A 163 -0.31 -5.54 -8.62
CA HIS A 163 0.10 -4.14 -8.42
C HIS A 163 0.63 -3.49 -9.71
N ILE A 164 1.26 -4.26 -10.60
CA ILE A 164 1.97 -3.68 -11.75
C ILE A 164 1.22 -3.80 -13.08
N MET A 165 0.27 -4.73 -13.22
CA MET A 165 -0.32 -5.08 -14.54
C MET A 165 -1.01 -3.89 -15.21
N GLY A 166 -1.58 -2.96 -14.45
CA GLY A 166 -2.16 -1.73 -14.98
C GLY A 166 -1.16 -0.77 -15.65
N ILE A 167 0.14 -0.86 -15.37
CA ILE A 167 1.18 -0.05 -16.03
C ILE A 167 1.13 -0.21 -17.55
N GLY A 168 0.88 -1.45 -18.02
CA GLY A 168 0.77 -1.75 -19.45
C GLY A 168 -0.41 -1.05 -20.16
N ARG A 169 -1.34 -0.45 -19.41
CA ARG A 169 -2.50 0.29 -19.95
C ARG A 169 -2.29 1.80 -19.97
N LEU A 170 -1.29 2.31 -19.24
CA LEU A 170 -0.94 3.73 -19.21
C LEU A 170 -0.12 4.13 -20.45
N PRO A 171 0.05 5.44 -20.74
CA PRO A 171 0.94 5.88 -21.82
C PRO A 171 2.36 5.29 -21.68
N PRO A 172 3.04 4.90 -22.78
CA PRO A 172 4.32 4.21 -22.73
C PRO A 172 5.41 4.96 -21.94
N THR A 173 6.26 4.22 -21.24
CA THR A 173 7.39 4.78 -20.47
C THR A 173 8.56 5.19 -21.35
N SER A 174 8.80 4.46 -22.45
CA SER A 174 9.98 4.62 -23.31
C SER A 174 9.68 5.43 -24.58
N THR A 175 10.71 6.08 -25.14
CA THR A 175 10.69 6.58 -26.53
C THR A 175 10.81 5.45 -27.54
N ALA A 176 11.38 4.32 -27.12
CA ALA A 176 11.92 3.32 -28.01
C ALA A 176 10.78 2.52 -28.64
N THR A 177 10.52 2.84 -29.91
CA THR A 177 9.65 2.13 -30.84
C THR A 177 10.12 0.69 -31.15
N ASP A 178 11.01 0.12 -30.34
CA ASP A 178 11.60 -1.20 -30.59
C ASP A 178 10.59 -2.35 -30.39
N TYR A 179 9.37 -2.05 -29.95
CA TYR A 179 8.25 -2.98 -30.02
C TYR A 179 7.61 -2.99 -31.42
N GLN A 180 8.28 -3.68 -32.35
CA GLN A 180 7.75 -3.91 -33.70
C GLN A 180 6.54 -4.85 -33.75
N ASP A 181 6.23 -5.59 -32.67
CA ASP A 181 5.24 -6.69 -32.75
C ASP A 181 3.79 -6.31 -32.47
N SER A 182 3.48 -5.03 -32.20
CA SER A 182 2.09 -4.60 -32.00
C SER A 182 1.71 -3.49 -33.00
N LYS A 183 1.30 -3.90 -34.20
CA LYS A 183 0.72 -2.97 -35.19
C LYS A 183 -0.58 -2.30 -34.73
N ASP A 184 -1.24 -2.82 -33.71
CA ASP A 184 -2.60 -2.40 -33.33
C ASP A 184 -2.64 -1.23 -32.32
N HIS A 185 -1.50 -0.74 -31.82
CA HIS A 185 -1.46 0.34 -30.82
C HIS A 185 -1.10 1.74 -31.36
N VAL A 186 -0.86 1.90 -32.66
CA VAL A 186 -0.37 3.18 -33.22
C VAL A 186 -1.39 4.32 -33.11
N SER A 187 -2.69 4.02 -33.10
CA SER A 187 -3.74 5.07 -33.07
C SER A 187 -3.89 5.79 -31.72
N ASP A 188 -3.28 5.29 -30.64
CA ASP A 188 -3.60 5.76 -29.28
C ASP A 188 -2.61 6.80 -28.71
N VAL A 189 -1.57 7.17 -29.46
CA VAL A 189 -0.47 8.00 -28.95
C VAL A 189 -0.80 9.52 -28.98
N CYS A 190 -1.74 9.94 -29.83
CA CYS A 190 -2.10 11.36 -29.97
C CYS A 190 -3.36 11.70 -29.20
N LEU A 191 -3.36 12.87 -28.56
CA LEU A 191 -4.57 13.52 -28.08
C LEU A 191 -5.39 14.07 -29.25
N SER A 192 -6.67 14.39 -29.01
CA SER A 192 -7.57 14.92 -30.04
C SER A 192 -7.10 16.25 -30.66
N ASP A 193 -6.20 16.98 -29.99
CA ASP A 193 -5.57 18.21 -30.49
C ASP A 193 -4.25 17.96 -31.26
N GLY A 194 -3.87 16.70 -31.44
CA GLY A 194 -2.62 16.30 -32.11
C GLY A 194 -1.38 16.35 -31.21
N SER A 195 -1.49 16.81 -29.96
CA SER A 195 -0.38 16.75 -29.02
C SER A 195 -0.10 15.31 -28.58
N ALA A 196 1.17 14.98 -28.36
CA ALA A 196 1.56 13.68 -27.87
C ALA A 196 1.14 13.55 -26.40
N ARG A 197 0.55 12.40 -26.02
CA ARG A 197 0.25 12.11 -24.62
C ARG A 197 1.55 12.13 -23.79
N PRO A 198 1.55 12.74 -22.59
CA PRO A 198 2.71 12.68 -21.72
C PRO A 198 3.05 11.23 -21.36
N ARG A 199 4.34 10.92 -21.27
CA ARG A 199 4.80 9.58 -20.88
C ARG A 199 4.55 9.30 -19.41
N THR A 200 4.39 8.02 -19.09
CA THR A 200 4.40 7.53 -17.72
C THR A 200 5.84 7.40 -17.24
N THR A 201 6.15 7.92 -16.06
CA THR A 201 7.42 7.65 -15.38
C THR A 201 7.18 6.61 -14.30
N VAL A 202 7.98 5.54 -14.25
CA VAL A 202 7.92 4.55 -13.18
C VAL A 202 9.03 4.82 -12.16
N LEU A 203 8.67 4.83 -10.89
CA LEU A 203 9.56 4.89 -9.73
C LEU A 203 9.55 3.53 -9.04
N SER A 204 10.75 2.98 -8.81
CA SER A 204 10.94 1.72 -8.10
C SER A 204 12.08 1.81 -7.09
N SER A 205 12.20 0.79 -6.24
CA SER A 205 13.19 0.71 -5.17
C SER A 205 14.59 0.48 -5.73
N SER A 206 15.56 1.32 -5.38
CA SER A 206 16.97 1.07 -5.72
C SER A 206 17.59 -0.08 -4.91
N TYR A 207 16.91 -0.63 -3.90
CA TYR A 207 17.40 -1.75 -3.09
C TYR A 207 17.33 -3.09 -3.85
N GLY A 208 16.30 -3.27 -4.68
CA GLY A 208 15.97 -4.52 -5.35
C GLY A 208 16.05 -4.45 -6.87
N GLU A 209 16.92 -3.61 -7.43
CA GLU A 209 16.99 -3.39 -8.89
C GLU A 209 17.17 -4.71 -9.67
N SER A 210 18.06 -5.59 -9.23
CA SER A 210 18.30 -6.90 -9.87
C SER A 210 17.14 -7.90 -9.71
N PHE A 211 16.19 -7.62 -8.82
CA PHE A 211 14.99 -8.44 -8.64
C PHE A 211 13.97 -8.18 -9.75
N ILE A 212 13.95 -6.97 -10.33
CA ILE A 212 13.03 -6.62 -11.43
C ILE A 212 13.73 -6.34 -12.76
N THR A 213 15.06 -6.30 -12.77
CA THR A 213 15.86 -6.14 -14.00
C THR A 213 16.86 -7.29 -14.16
N PRO A 214 17.06 -7.84 -15.38
CA PRO A 214 16.35 -7.53 -16.63
C PRO A 214 14.88 -7.99 -16.62
N TYR A 215 14.12 -7.72 -17.69
CA TYR A 215 12.69 -8.08 -17.80
C TYR A 215 12.37 -9.56 -17.50
N SER A 216 13.31 -10.48 -17.78
CA SER A 216 13.13 -11.90 -17.41
C SER A 216 12.98 -12.11 -15.92
N ASN A 217 13.63 -11.28 -15.08
CA ASN A 217 13.49 -11.33 -13.63
C ASN A 217 12.13 -10.78 -13.23
N LEU A 218 11.69 -9.64 -13.79
CA LEU A 218 10.33 -9.14 -13.58
C LEU A 218 9.26 -10.19 -13.93
N GLN A 219 9.41 -10.87 -15.07
CA GLN A 219 8.47 -11.89 -15.53
C GLN A 219 8.37 -13.09 -14.56
N ASP A 220 9.49 -13.56 -14.00
CA ASP A 220 9.50 -14.68 -13.04
C ASP A 220 9.04 -14.25 -11.63
N HIS A 221 9.46 -13.07 -11.17
CA HIS A 221 9.20 -12.58 -9.81
C HIS A 221 7.83 -11.92 -9.63
N SER A 222 7.23 -11.38 -10.70
CA SER A 222 5.88 -10.79 -10.65
C SER A 222 4.75 -11.82 -10.49
N LEU A 223 5.07 -13.12 -10.51
CA LEU A 223 4.11 -14.23 -10.56
C LEU A 223 3.27 -14.32 -11.85
N CYS A 224 3.45 -13.39 -12.81
CA CYS A 224 2.71 -13.38 -14.08
C CYS A 224 2.86 -14.71 -14.85
N ASP A 225 4.09 -15.24 -14.95
CA ASP A 225 4.36 -16.51 -15.64
C ASP A 225 3.55 -17.69 -15.08
N LYS A 226 3.29 -17.70 -13.76
CA LYS A 226 2.56 -18.79 -13.10
C LYS A 226 1.07 -18.75 -13.42
N LEU A 227 0.54 -17.57 -13.70
CA LEU A 227 -0.83 -17.34 -14.15
C LEU A 227 -0.98 -17.39 -15.67
N GLY A 228 0.10 -17.66 -16.42
CA GLY A 228 0.10 -17.60 -17.87
C GLY A 228 -0.09 -16.18 -18.43
N LEU A 229 0.27 -15.16 -17.64
CA LEU A 229 0.23 -13.75 -17.99
C LEU A 229 1.62 -13.26 -18.42
N GLN A 230 1.66 -12.20 -19.21
CA GLN A 230 2.89 -11.46 -19.49
C GLN A 230 2.95 -10.25 -18.57
N ALA A 231 4.06 -10.10 -17.84
CA ALA A 231 4.32 -8.92 -17.04
C ALA A 231 4.41 -7.70 -17.97
N PRO A 232 3.92 -6.52 -17.54
CA PRO A 232 3.99 -5.32 -18.35
C PRO A 232 5.46 -4.94 -18.59
N ARG A 233 5.76 -4.50 -19.81
CA ARG A 233 7.08 -4.02 -20.20
C ARG A 233 7.15 -2.52 -19.94
N TYR A 234 8.00 -2.10 -19.00
CA TYR A 234 8.20 -0.70 -18.65
C TYR A 234 9.67 -0.43 -18.29
N ASP A 235 10.06 0.84 -18.43
CA ASP A 235 11.37 1.33 -18.00
C ASP A 235 11.22 2.04 -16.64
N VAL A 236 12.11 1.73 -15.69
CA VAL A 236 12.18 2.46 -14.43
C VAL A 236 12.87 3.80 -14.68
N GLY A 237 12.09 4.89 -14.61
CA GLY A 237 12.59 6.25 -14.81
C GLY A 237 13.21 6.86 -13.55
N ILE A 238 12.86 6.36 -12.36
CA ILE A 238 13.42 6.81 -11.08
C ILE A 238 13.73 5.60 -10.18
N TRP A 239 15.01 5.39 -9.90
CA TRP A 239 15.45 4.48 -8.85
C TRP A 239 15.54 5.23 -7.52
N ALA A 240 14.52 5.08 -6.68
CA ALA A 240 14.42 5.83 -5.43
C ALA A 240 15.32 5.23 -4.35
N ALA A 241 16.13 6.07 -3.72
CA ALA A 241 16.92 5.71 -2.54
C ALA A 241 16.08 5.72 -1.27
N ASP A 242 16.54 5.01 -0.23
CA ASP A 242 15.90 5.03 1.09
C ASP A 242 15.86 6.45 1.64
N LEU A 243 14.72 6.85 2.23
CA LEU A 243 14.47 8.18 2.79
C LEU A 243 14.58 9.34 1.78
N SER A 244 14.59 9.06 0.48
CA SER A 244 14.60 10.12 -0.54
C SER A 244 13.24 10.79 -0.70
N HIS A 245 13.24 12.09 -0.99
CA HIS A 245 12.05 12.80 -1.41
C HIS A 245 11.78 12.55 -2.89
N VAL A 246 10.50 12.39 -3.25
CA VAL A 246 10.12 12.19 -4.64
C VAL A 246 10.05 13.55 -5.35
N ILE A 247 10.95 13.74 -6.32
CA ILE A 247 10.99 14.90 -7.20
C ILE A 247 10.67 14.42 -8.60
N PHE A 248 9.61 14.93 -9.20
CA PHE A 248 9.20 14.59 -10.56
C PHE A 248 9.68 15.66 -11.53
N THR A 249 10.54 15.29 -12.48
CA THR A 249 10.95 16.19 -13.56
C THR A 249 10.01 16.01 -14.76
N HIS A 250 9.28 17.07 -15.12
CA HIS A 250 8.34 17.02 -16.22
C HIS A 250 9.06 16.66 -17.52
N PRO A 251 8.56 15.69 -18.30
CA PRO A 251 9.16 15.37 -19.59
C PRO A 251 9.06 16.62 -20.47
N THR A 252 10.20 17.24 -20.79
CA THR A 252 10.21 18.34 -21.75
C THR A 252 9.83 17.74 -23.10
N ILE A 253 8.66 18.12 -23.61
CA ILE A 253 8.27 17.80 -24.98
C ILE A 253 9.34 18.46 -25.83
N SER A 254 10.28 17.65 -26.31
CA SER A 254 11.32 18.11 -27.22
C SER A 254 10.58 18.39 -28.52
N SER A 255 10.07 19.63 -28.66
CA SER A 255 9.48 20.10 -29.90
C SER A 255 10.54 19.89 -30.97
N SER A 256 10.27 18.92 -31.84
CA SER A 256 11.21 18.46 -32.86
C SER A 256 11.38 19.47 -33.98
N SER A 257 10.98 20.74 -33.79
CA SER A 257 11.17 21.80 -34.77
C SER A 257 12.63 22.27 -34.76
N PRO A 258 13.43 21.95 -35.79
CA PRO A 258 14.85 22.31 -35.84
C PRO A 258 15.11 23.81 -36.14
N ALA A 259 14.11 24.69 -36.05
CA ALA A 259 14.17 26.04 -36.61
C ALA A 259 13.97 27.15 -35.57
N LYS A 260 14.98 27.37 -34.71
CA LYS A 260 15.42 28.65 -34.09
C LYS A 260 16.18 28.35 -32.79
N VAL A 261 17.38 28.93 -32.67
CA VAL A 261 18.32 28.77 -31.54
C VAL A 261 17.85 29.55 -30.30
N SER A 262 16.62 29.30 -29.85
CA SER A 262 16.19 29.79 -28.54
C SER A 262 16.81 28.89 -27.45
N PRO A 263 17.26 29.46 -26.32
CA PRO A 263 17.79 28.67 -25.21
C PRO A 263 16.75 27.62 -24.79
N ARG A 264 17.17 26.35 -24.73
CA ARG A 264 16.31 25.23 -24.31
C ARG A 264 15.78 25.54 -22.90
N PRO A 265 14.45 25.58 -22.68
CA PRO A 265 13.92 25.83 -21.35
C PRO A 265 14.43 24.75 -20.38
N LEU A 266 14.82 25.17 -19.17
CA LEU A 266 15.22 24.25 -18.12
C LEU A 266 14.04 23.33 -17.78
N PRO A 267 14.28 22.04 -17.53
CA PRO A 267 13.21 21.11 -17.18
C PRO A 267 12.57 21.55 -15.86
N VAL A 268 11.25 21.60 -15.83
CA VAL A 268 10.50 21.97 -14.62
C VAL A 268 10.37 20.74 -13.73
N SER A 269 10.75 20.89 -12.46
CA SER A 269 10.63 19.83 -11.45
C SER A 269 9.52 20.16 -10.46
N ILE A 270 8.70 19.17 -10.15
CA ILE A 270 7.65 19.19 -9.12
C ILE A 270 8.21 18.45 -7.89
N THR A 271 8.44 19.17 -6.80
CA THR A 271 8.75 18.55 -5.50
C THR A 271 7.46 18.07 -4.87
N THR A 272 7.31 16.76 -4.69
CA THR A 272 6.12 16.17 -4.07
C THR A 272 6.29 16.10 -2.54
N PRO A 273 5.20 15.95 -1.76
CA PRO A 273 5.27 15.74 -0.31
C PRO A 273 5.65 14.31 0.09
N LEU A 274 6.07 13.49 -0.88
CA LEU A 274 6.28 12.06 -0.69
C LEU A 274 7.74 11.76 -0.32
N THR A 275 7.92 10.89 0.68
CA THR A 275 9.21 10.34 1.11
C THR A 275 9.19 8.82 0.95
N ILE A 276 10.20 8.25 0.28
CA ILE A 276 10.32 6.81 0.06
C ILE A 276 11.02 6.14 1.25
N LEU A 277 10.61 4.93 1.60
CA LEU A 277 11.28 4.05 2.55
C LEU A 277 11.44 2.66 1.91
N HIS A 278 12.67 2.14 1.81
CA HIS A 278 12.86 0.75 1.39
C HIS A 278 12.31 -0.19 2.46
N THR A 279 11.46 -1.15 2.10
CA THR A 279 10.91 -2.10 3.06
C THR A 279 11.06 -3.54 2.56
N PRO A 280 12.31 -3.97 2.23
CA PRO A 280 12.53 -5.32 1.74
C PRO A 280 12.12 -6.37 2.77
N GLY A 281 11.72 -7.52 2.26
CA GLY A 281 11.43 -8.72 3.05
C GLY A 281 10.12 -9.39 2.68
N HIS A 282 9.08 -8.64 2.30
CA HIS A 282 7.93 -9.23 1.60
C HIS A 282 8.39 -9.67 0.20
N THR A 283 8.94 -8.73 -0.57
CA THR A 283 9.82 -8.98 -1.71
C THR A 283 11.14 -8.20 -1.52
N PRO A 284 12.22 -8.53 -2.24
CA PRO A 284 13.45 -7.73 -2.23
C PRO A 284 13.27 -6.29 -2.76
N ASP A 285 12.35 -6.05 -3.70
CA ASP A 285 12.08 -4.72 -4.27
C ASP A 285 11.04 -3.89 -3.50
N SER A 286 10.48 -4.45 -2.42
CA SER A 286 9.44 -3.79 -1.63
C SER A 286 9.85 -2.39 -1.13
N LEU A 287 8.97 -1.41 -1.32
CA LEU A 287 9.06 -0.05 -0.82
C LEU A 287 7.75 0.40 -0.16
N SER A 288 7.89 1.30 0.79
CA SER A 288 6.80 2.08 1.40
C SER A 288 7.00 3.55 1.05
N TRP A 289 5.95 4.36 1.18
CA TRP A 289 6.06 5.81 1.02
C TRP A 289 5.23 6.55 2.06
N TYR A 290 5.68 7.75 2.42
CA TYR A 290 5.02 8.62 3.39
C TYR A 290 4.64 9.94 2.72
N ASP A 291 3.37 10.30 2.79
CA ASP A 291 2.85 11.61 2.37
C ASP A 291 2.81 12.55 3.57
N SER A 292 3.65 13.59 3.55
CA SER A 292 3.73 14.55 4.64
C SER A 292 2.50 15.42 4.78
N ASP A 293 1.76 15.66 3.70
CA ASP A 293 0.57 16.54 3.73
C ASP A 293 -0.58 15.84 4.45
N LEU A 294 -0.83 14.57 4.12
CA LEU A 294 -1.89 13.78 4.74
C LEU A 294 -1.45 13.06 6.01
N ARG A 295 -0.13 12.98 6.23
CA ARG A 295 0.50 12.14 7.24
C ARG A 295 0.10 10.68 7.11
N LEU A 296 0.09 10.22 5.89
CA LEU A 296 -0.29 8.87 5.51
C LEU A 296 0.97 8.09 5.13
N LEU A 297 1.16 6.94 5.76
CA LEU A 297 2.19 5.97 5.42
C LEU A 297 1.54 4.82 4.66
N CYS A 298 1.90 4.61 3.40
CA CYS A 298 1.51 3.45 2.61
C CYS A 298 2.61 2.40 2.65
N VAL A 299 2.28 1.15 3.00
CA VAL A 299 3.26 0.07 3.21
C VAL A 299 3.27 -1.02 2.14
N GLY A 300 2.50 -0.84 1.04
CA GLY A 300 2.30 -1.87 0.03
C GLY A 300 1.79 -3.17 0.65
N ASP A 301 2.36 -4.31 0.24
CA ASP A 301 2.07 -5.64 0.80
C ASP A 301 3.00 -6.04 1.94
N SER A 302 3.79 -5.10 2.49
CA SER A 302 4.62 -5.39 3.65
C SER A 302 3.78 -5.95 4.80
N PHE A 303 2.61 -5.37 5.06
CA PHE A 303 1.57 -5.93 5.93
C PHE A 303 0.29 -5.12 5.82
N TYR A 304 -0.85 -5.74 6.16
CA TYR A 304 -2.14 -5.07 6.26
C TYR A 304 -2.97 -5.69 7.38
N VAL A 305 -3.88 -4.90 7.93
CA VAL A 305 -4.92 -5.38 8.84
C VAL A 305 -5.92 -6.17 8.00
N LYS A 306 -6.34 -7.32 8.52
CA LYS A 306 -7.29 -8.23 7.86
C LYS A 306 -8.55 -7.50 7.38
N GLU A 307 -9.05 -6.58 8.18
CA GLU A 307 -10.21 -5.72 7.89
C GLU A 307 -10.12 -4.43 8.71
N THR A 308 -10.69 -3.34 8.20
CA THR A 308 -10.81 -2.09 8.95
C THR A 308 -12.25 -1.58 8.89
N ALA A 309 -12.64 -0.71 9.82
CA ALA A 309 -13.98 -0.10 9.77
C ALA A 309 -14.22 0.61 8.42
N VAL A 310 -13.19 1.25 7.86
CA VAL A 310 -13.28 1.93 6.57
C VAL A 310 -13.56 0.96 5.41
N THR A 311 -12.95 -0.22 5.43
CA THR A 311 -13.13 -1.22 4.38
C THR A 311 -14.36 -2.09 4.58
N GLN A 312 -14.87 -2.20 5.81
CA GLN A 312 -16.18 -2.80 6.10
C GLN A 312 -17.34 -1.91 5.65
N ASP A 313 -17.21 -0.59 5.84
CA ASP A 313 -18.24 0.41 5.52
C ASP A 313 -17.94 1.16 4.20
N ALA A 314 -17.15 0.57 3.30
CA ALA A 314 -16.76 1.22 2.06
C ALA A 314 -17.98 1.47 1.15
N LYS A 315 -17.95 2.57 0.38
CA LYS A 315 -19.08 3.00 -0.49
C LYS A 315 -19.48 1.95 -1.53
N TRP A 316 -18.58 1.04 -1.86
CA TRP A 316 -18.77 -0.05 -2.82
C TRP A 316 -19.08 -1.41 -2.16
N GLY A 317 -19.43 -1.40 -0.87
CA GLY A 317 -19.68 -2.60 -0.09
C GLY A 317 -18.44 -3.12 0.65
N PRO A 318 -18.64 -4.04 1.61
CA PRO A 318 -17.57 -4.55 2.46
C PRO A 318 -16.50 -5.29 1.64
N GLU A 319 -15.23 -5.05 1.96
CA GLU A 319 -14.11 -5.77 1.36
C GLU A 319 -13.90 -7.12 2.04
N PRO A 320 -13.55 -8.18 1.28
CA PRO A 320 -13.23 -9.47 1.87
C PRO A 320 -11.96 -9.36 2.73
N PRO A 321 -11.85 -10.12 3.83
CA PRO A 321 -10.67 -10.11 4.65
C PRO A 321 -9.47 -10.75 3.93
N MET A 322 -8.32 -10.08 3.92
CA MET A 322 -7.12 -10.54 3.21
C MET A 322 -6.00 -10.95 4.20
N PRO A 323 -5.34 -12.11 4.01
CA PRO A 323 -4.16 -12.49 4.77
C PRO A 323 -2.90 -11.83 4.19
N VAL A 324 -1.91 -11.48 5.02
CA VAL A 324 -0.56 -11.11 4.54
C VAL A 324 0.10 -12.34 3.94
N ILE A 325 0.46 -12.27 2.67
CA ILE A 325 1.08 -13.39 1.94
C ILE A 325 2.60 -13.22 1.93
N PHE A 326 3.33 -14.29 2.23
CA PHE A 326 4.77 -14.38 2.02
C PHE A 326 5.03 -15.54 1.07
N ASP A 327 5.87 -15.32 0.06
CA ASP A 327 6.26 -16.33 -0.92
C ASP A 327 7.64 -16.90 -0.61
N LEU A 328 8.10 -17.87 -1.42
CA LEU A 328 9.43 -18.46 -1.26
C LEU A 328 10.59 -17.44 -1.32
N GLU A 329 10.34 -16.29 -1.93
CA GLU A 329 11.32 -15.20 -2.11
C GLU A 329 11.32 -14.21 -0.92
N SER A 330 10.36 -14.34 0.00
CA SER A 330 10.28 -13.52 1.19
C SER A 330 11.37 -13.82 2.22
N ASP A 331 11.90 -12.78 2.86
CA ASP A 331 12.88 -12.85 3.94
C ASP A 331 12.29 -12.18 5.20
N LEU A 332 11.78 -13.00 6.12
CA LEU A 332 11.20 -12.51 7.37
C LEU A 332 12.21 -11.78 8.27
N GLY A 333 13.50 -12.09 8.15
CA GLY A 333 14.55 -11.37 8.87
C GLY A 333 14.65 -9.92 8.40
N GLN A 334 14.76 -9.71 7.09
CA GLN A 334 14.75 -8.38 6.47
C GLN A 334 13.43 -7.66 6.73
N TRP A 335 12.31 -8.35 6.55
CA TRP A 335 10.98 -7.83 6.83
C TRP A 335 10.85 -7.29 8.26
N TRP A 336 11.36 -8.02 9.24
CA TRP A 336 11.36 -7.60 10.64
C TRP A 336 12.20 -6.33 10.88
N TRP A 337 13.34 -6.19 10.19
CA TRP A 337 14.15 -4.98 10.24
C TRP A 337 13.47 -3.80 9.56
N SER A 338 12.80 -4.04 8.42
CA SER A 338 11.98 -3.05 7.73
C SER A 338 10.88 -2.52 8.65
N LEU A 339 10.14 -3.38 9.36
CA LEU A 339 9.15 -2.95 10.35
C LEU A 339 9.73 -2.09 11.48
N LYS A 340 10.91 -2.45 12.01
CA LYS A 340 11.58 -1.65 13.04
C LYS A 340 11.98 -0.27 12.52
N LYS A 341 12.49 -0.19 11.28
CA LYS A 341 12.85 1.06 10.62
C LYS A 341 11.62 1.96 10.46
N VAL A 342 10.54 1.41 9.89
CA VAL A 342 9.27 2.12 9.69
C VAL A 342 8.68 2.59 11.02
N LEU A 343 8.69 1.76 12.08
CA LEU A 343 8.25 2.16 13.42
C LEU A 343 9.07 3.35 13.97
N GLY A 344 10.39 3.32 13.79
CA GLY A 344 11.28 4.42 14.16
C GLY A 344 10.92 5.71 13.44
N PHE A 345 10.71 5.64 12.12
CA PHE A 345 10.27 6.76 11.30
C PHE A 345 8.92 7.34 11.77
N VAL A 346 7.91 6.49 11.98
CA VAL A 346 6.57 6.90 12.45
C VAL A 346 6.65 7.62 13.79
N ARG A 347 7.47 7.14 14.73
CA ARG A 347 7.65 7.78 16.04
C ARG A 347 8.26 9.17 15.94
N VAL A 348 9.26 9.35 15.08
CA VAL A 348 9.86 10.67 14.83
C VAL A 348 8.80 11.63 14.28
N ARG A 349 8.02 11.21 13.27
CA ARG A 349 6.94 12.03 12.69
C ARG A 349 5.85 12.38 13.69
N ASN A 350 5.42 11.43 14.52
CA ASN A 350 4.47 11.69 15.61
C ASN A 350 5.04 12.72 16.61
N ALA A 351 6.29 12.59 17.02
CA ALA A 351 6.93 13.51 17.97
C ALA A 351 7.14 14.94 17.41
N GLU A 352 7.43 15.10 16.12
CA GLU A 352 7.52 16.43 15.46
C GLU A 352 6.24 17.26 15.63
N THR A 353 5.13 16.57 15.82
CA THR A 353 3.79 17.16 15.86
C THR A 353 3.47 17.66 17.23
N GLU A 354 3.68 16.80 18.23
CA GLU A 354 3.50 17.10 19.64
C GLU A 354 4.34 18.33 20.02
N LYS A 355 5.57 18.45 19.50
CA LYS A 355 6.42 19.64 19.72
C LYS A 355 5.84 20.94 19.16
N ARG A 356 5.17 20.88 18.00
CA ARG A 356 4.62 22.09 17.37
C ARG A 356 3.34 22.55 18.07
N GLU A 357 2.55 21.63 18.61
CA GLU A 357 1.40 21.98 19.47
C GLU A 357 1.82 22.69 20.75
N VAL A 358 2.87 22.19 21.40
CA VAL A 358 3.40 22.83 22.62
C VAL A 358 3.83 24.26 22.33
N ARG A 359 4.56 24.50 21.22
CA ARG A 359 4.99 25.85 20.82
C ARG A 359 3.83 26.78 20.45
N GLU A 360 2.82 26.29 19.75
CA GLU A 360 1.65 27.09 19.38
C GLU A 360 0.79 27.43 20.62
N ASN A 361 0.67 26.50 21.57
CA ASN A 361 -0.02 26.75 22.83
C ASN A 361 0.76 27.70 23.75
N GLU A 362 2.09 27.57 23.82
CA GLU A 362 2.97 28.50 24.56
C GLU A 362 2.92 29.92 23.97
N GLY A 363 2.88 30.04 22.64
CA GLY A 363 2.73 31.33 21.96
C GLY A 363 1.40 32.01 22.28
N LEU A 364 0.29 31.26 22.26
CA LEU A 364 -1.05 31.79 22.60
C LEU A 364 -1.17 32.17 24.09
N GLN A 365 -0.50 31.43 24.99
CA GLN A 365 -0.48 31.79 26.41
C GLN A 365 0.37 33.03 26.69
N ALA A 366 1.47 33.22 25.95
CA ALA A 366 2.29 34.43 26.07
C ALA A 366 1.52 35.68 25.61
N GLU A 367 0.81 35.61 24.48
CA GLU A 367 0.00 36.73 23.97
C GLU A 367 -1.20 37.07 24.88
N ALA A 368 -1.79 36.09 25.56
CA ALA A 368 -2.88 36.34 26.50
C ALA A 368 -2.42 37.07 27.77
N LYS A 369 -1.14 36.94 28.15
CA LYS A 369 -0.62 37.51 29.40
C LYS A 369 -0.27 39.00 29.27
N ASP A 370 0.03 39.48 28.07
CA ASP A 370 0.36 40.90 27.82
C ASP A 370 -0.86 41.84 27.84
N HIS A 371 -2.09 41.32 27.93
CA HIS A 371 -3.30 42.14 27.91
C HIS A 371 -3.98 42.38 29.27
N ASP A 372 -3.51 41.76 30.36
CA ASP A 372 -4.10 41.90 31.70
C ASP A 372 -3.30 42.79 32.67
N GLU A 373 -2.22 43.47 32.22
CA GLU A 373 -1.41 44.36 33.08
C GLU A 373 -1.70 45.88 32.91
N VAL A 374 -2.91 46.26 32.45
CA VAL A 374 -3.31 47.68 32.41
C VAL A 374 -4.41 47.92 33.46
N ASP A 375 -4.12 48.82 34.40
CA ASP A 375 -4.99 49.38 35.46
C ASP A 375 -5.08 48.64 36.80
N THR A 376 -3.98 48.64 37.57
CA THR A 376 -4.07 48.79 39.04
C THR A 376 -3.16 49.93 39.48
N ASP A 377 -3.73 51.14 39.50
CA ASP A 377 -3.16 52.31 40.17
C ASP A 377 -3.17 52.14 41.70
N ALA A 378 -2.15 52.76 42.32
CA ALA A 378 -2.07 53.18 43.74
C ALA A 378 -1.87 52.07 44.79
N ASP A 379 -0.67 51.94 45.35
CA ASP A 379 -0.16 52.82 46.42
C ASP A 379 1.28 52.42 46.81
N ASP A 380 2.03 53.44 47.20
CA ASP A 380 3.42 53.43 47.70
C ASP A 380 3.65 52.44 48.87
N ASP A 381 4.83 51.84 48.92
CA ASP A 381 5.77 51.99 50.05
C ASP A 381 6.89 50.92 50.03
N GLU A 382 8.12 51.43 49.94
CA GLU A 382 9.33 51.05 50.66
C GLU A 382 9.92 49.63 50.52
N GLU A 383 11.11 49.62 49.91
CA GLU A 383 12.37 49.14 50.50
C GLU A 383 12.45 47.68 50.99
N PHE A 384 13.25 46.84 50.32
CA PHE A 384 14.43 46.15 50.88
C PHE A 384 15.03 45.18 49.85
N VAL A 385 16.31 45.38 49.54
CA VAL A 385 17.14 44.52 48.68
C VAL A 385 17.85 43.49 49.55
N TYR A 386 17.65 42.20 49.26
CA TYR A 386 18.50 41.12 49.77
C TYR A 386 19.28 40.50 48.60
N ILE A 387 20.59 40.73 48.60
CA ILE A 387 21.58 40.04 47.77
C ILE A 387 22.12 38.91 48.64
N ASP A 388 21.94 37.67 48.17
CA ASP A 388 22.68 36.52 48.71
C ASP A 388 23.85 36.22 47.79
N ALA A 389 25.03 36.13 48.40
CA ALA A 389 26.33 36.05 47.76
C ALA A 389 27.06 34.83 48.34
N ASP A 390 27.14 33.76 47.54
CA ASP A 390 28.06 32.61 47.60
C ASP A 390 27.74 31.78 46.34
N GLU A 391 28.63 31.24 45.50
CA GLU A 391 30.07 31.11 45.46
C GLU A 391 30.48 30.59 44.05
N LEU A 392 31.55 31.16 43.48
CA LEU A 392 32.64 30.50 42.73
C LEU A 392 32.45 29.95 41.28
N ALA A 393 32.66 30.85 40.29
CA ALA A 393 33.76 30.92 39.27
C ALA A 393 34.21 29.68 38.41
N PRO A 394 34.97 29.85 37.29
CA PRO A 394 35.32 31.04 36.49
C PRO A 394 35.15 30.91 34.96
N THR A 395 35.15 32.07 34.32
CA THR A 395 35.24 32.35 32.88
C THR A 395 36.64 32.12 32.27
N THR A 396 36.69 31.66 31.01
CA THR A 396 37.76 31.88 30.02
C THR A 396 37.03 32.07 28.68
N SER A 397 37.04 33.20 27.95
CA SER A 397 38.09 34.07 27.40
C SER A 397 39.01 33.43 26.35
N ASN A 398 38.71 33.79 25.10
CA ASN A 398 39.59 33.94 23.92
C ASN A 398 40.41 32.74 23.42
N LYS A 399 40.05 32.26 22.23
CA LYS A 399 40.94 32.27 21.04
C LYS A 399 40.15 31.95 19.77
N GLY A 400 40.20 32.88 18.81
CA GLY A 400 39.79 32.63 17.44
C GLY A 400 40.65 31.55 16.80
N VAL A 401 40.02 30.68 16.02
CA VAL A 401 40.67 29.79 15.08
C VAL A 401 39.84 29.81 13.80
N GLU A 402 40.41 30.47 12.80
CA GLU A 402 40.18 30.20 11.37
C GLU A 402 40.11 28.69 11.14
N VAL A 403 38.98 28.18 10.64
CA VAL A 403 38.95 26.86 10.01
C VAL A 403 38.49 27.06 8.58
N ALA A 404 39.48 26.93 7.70
CA ALA A 404 39.40 26.99 6.27
C ALA A 404 38.31 26.06 5.72
N ALA A 405 37.60 26.58 4.72
CA ALA A 405 36.84 25.80 3.77
C ALA A 405 37.81 24.89 3.00
N GLU A 406 37.73 23.58 3.25
CA GLU A 406 38.37 22.57 2.40
C GLU A 406 37.29 21.85 1.59
N GLU A 407 37.14 22.38 0.38
CA GLU A 407 36.52 21.79 -0.80
C GLU A 407 37.28 20.50 -1.16
N ARG A 408 36.76 19.34 -0.71
CA ARG A 408 37.41 18.04 -1.00
C ARG A 408 36.82 17.40 -2.26
N ALA A 409 37.50 17.70 -3.35
CA ALA A 409 37.81 16.88 -4.53
C ALA A 409 36.97 15.61 -4.79
N ARG A 410 36.25 15.67 -5.92
CA ARG A 410 35.82 14.51 -6.72
C ARG A 410 37.03 13.63 -7.08
N PRO A 411 36.93 12.29 -7.05
CA PRO A 411 37.91 11.46 -7.72
C PRO A 411 37.61 11.48 -9.23
N THR A 412 38.45 12.18 -9.98
CA THR A 412 38.56 12.04 -11.43
C THR A 412 39.04 10.61 -11.72
N LEU A 413 38.16 9.78 -12.31
CA LEU A 413 38.54 8.51 -12.92
C LEU A 413 39.53 8.79 -14.06
N PRO A 414 40.67 8.07 -14.12
CA PRO A 414 41.65 8.24 -15.19
C PRO A 414 41.09 7.65 -16.48
N SER A 415 40.99 8.50 -17.50
CA SER A 415 40.89 8.10 -18.90
C SER A 415 42.18 7.39 -19.30
N HIS A 416 42.16 6.06 -19.34
CA HIS A 416 43.14 5.27 -20.08
C HIS A 416 42.77 5.28 -21.56
N SER A 417 43.31 6.25 -22.29
CA SER A 417 43.73 6.06 -23.68
C SER A 417 45.12 5.43 -23.64
N VAL A 418 45.37 4.36 -24.40
CA VAL A 418 46.64 4.04 -25.09
C VAL A 418 46.55 2.63 -25.70
N GLU A 419 46.82 2.61 -27.00
CA GLU A 419 47.37 1.52 -27.82
C GLU A 419 46.49 0.33 -28.24
N GLU A 420 45.71 0.62 -29.28
CA GLU A 420 45.77 -0.06 -30.58
C GLU A 420 47.02 -0.96 -30.78
N SER A 421 46.84 -2.28 -30.71
CA SER A 421 47.79 -3.26 -31.28
C SER A 421 47.03 -4.15 -32.26
N LYS A 422 47.33 -3.94 -33.54
CA LYS A 422 46.94 -4.77 -34.67
C LYS A 422 47.72 -6.07 -34.59
N GLU A 423 47.04 -7.21 -34.56
CA GLU A 423 47.64 -8.47 -35.00
C GLU A 423 46.74 -9.15 -36.04
N HIS A 424 47.29 -9.23 -37.24
CA HIS A 424 46.79 -9.99 -38.37
C HIS A 424 47.01 -11.49 -38.14
N ALA A 425 45.95 -12.28 -38.30
CA ALA A 425 46.11 -13.69 -38.67
C ALA A 425 45.06 -14.06 -39.73
N ASN A 426 45.53 -14.11 -40.97
CA ASN A 426 44.89 -14.70 -42.13
C ASN A 426 44.69 -16.21 -41.91
N ALA A 427 43.49 -16.72 -42.16
CA ALA A 427 43.30 -18.09 -42.64
C ALA A 427 42.04 -18.18 -43.53
N LYS A 428 42.29 -18.24 -44.84
CA LYS A 428 41.35 -18.59 -45.91
C LYS A 428 40.98 -20.08 -45.84
N THR A 429 39.68 -20.42 -45.88
CA THR A 429 39.15 -21.60 -46.61
C THR A 429 37.63 -21.40 -46.78
N VAL A 430 37.14 -20.84 -47.89
CA VAL A 430 36.70 -21.49 -49.15
C VAL A 430 35.62 -22.57 -48.99
N SER A 431 34.40 -22.19 -49.39
CA SER A 431 33.34 -22.92 -50.10
C SER A 431 32.75 -24.21 -49.52
N LYS A 432 31.42 -24.23 -49.31
CA LYS A 432 30.46 -24.61 -50.37
C LYS A 432 29.01 -24.40 -49.94
N ARG A 433 28.27 -23.86 -50.91
CA ARG A 433 26.84 -23.60 -51.00
C ARG A 433 26.07 -24.91 -51.22
N VAL A 434 25.02 -25.17 -50.44
CA VAL A 434 23.88 -25.99 -50.88
C VAL A 434 22.59 -25.30 -50.45
N VAL A 435 21.82 -24.95 -51.48
CA VAL A 435 20.45 -24.44 -51.49
C VAL A 435 19.51 -25.65 -51.43
N THR A 436 18.44 -25.59 -50.64
CA THR A 436 17.05 -25.96 -51.00
C THR A 436 16.17 -26.07 -49.76
N GLY A 437 15.00 -25.42 -49.77
CA GLY A 437 13.89 -25.78 -48.89
C GLY A 437 12.87 -24.68 -48.57
N LYS A 438 11.93 -24.47 -49.49
CA LYS A 438 10.54 -23.93 -49.37
C LYS A 438 10.09 -23.60 -47.93
N GLN A 439 9.77 -22.35 -47.60
CA GLN A 439 8.52 -21.61 -47.88
C GLN A 439 7.25 -22.29 -47.36
N GLU A 440 6.83 -21.90 -46.15
CA GLU A 440 5.43 -21.81 -45.73
C GLU A 440 5.28 -20.56 -44.84
N THR A 441 4.74 -19.50 -45.43
CA THR A 441 4.25 -18.30 -44.73
C THR A 441 2.94 -18.65 -44.04
N ARG A 442 2.92 -18.66 -42.71
CA ARG A 442 1.68 -18.66 -41.93
C ARG A 442 1.65 -17.40 -41.07
N THR A 443 0.94 -16.41 -41.58
CA THR A 443 0.47 -15.22 -40.85
C THR A 443 -0.35 -15.72 -39.66
N GLN A 444 0.16 -15.57 -38.44
CA GLN A 444 -0.63 -15.70 -37.23
C GLN A 444 -0.93 -14.29 -36.72
N GLN A 445 -2.19 -13.92 -36.91
CA GLN A 445 -2.84 -12.75 -36.37
C GLN A 445 -3.12 -13.06 -34.89
N THR A 446 -2.32 -12.53 -33.97
CA THR A 446 -2.57 -12.69 -32.54
C THR A 446 -3.38 -11.49 -32.03
N GLY A 447 -4.67 -11.49 -32.33
CA GLY A 447 -5.64 -10.79 -31.49
C GLY A 447 -5.72 -11.54 -30.17
N PHE A 448 -5.40 -10.87 -29.07
CA PHE A 448 -5.57 -11.42 -27.73
C PHE A 448 -7.07 -11.38 -27.38
N ASP A 449 -7.82 -12.36 -27.88
CA ASP A 449 -9.11 -12.69 -27.29
C ASP A 449 -8.86 -13.40 -25.96
N ILE A 450 -9.13 -12.69 -24.87
CA ILE A 450 -9.27 -13.28 -23.55
C ILE A 450 -10.46 -14.25 -23.64
N PRO A 451 -10.28 -15.57 -23.45
CA PRO A 451 -11.39 -16.51 -23.51
C PRO A 451 -12.39 -16.22 -22.37
N SER A 452 -13.64 -15.99 -22.75
CA SER A 452 -14.79 -15.86 -21.83
C SER A 452 -14.92 -17.13 -20.97
N PRO A 453 -15.12 -17.03 -19.64
CA PRO A 453 -15.21 -18.21 -18.79
C PRO A 453 -16.58 -18.88 -18.93
N SER A 454 -16.63 -19.99 -19.66
CA SER A 454 -17.78 -20.92 -19.69
C SER A 454 -17.41 -22.19 -18.92
N LYS A 455 -18.06 -22.38 -17.77
CA LYS A 455 -18.27 -23.65 -17.02
C LYS A 455 -17.02 -24.44 -16.64
N ARG A 456 -16.46 -24.23 -15.43
CA ARG A 456 -15.69 -25.24 -14.68
C ARG A 456 -15.48 -24.87 -13.20
N GLY A 457 -15.82 -25.85 -12.34
CA GLY A 457 -15.48 -26.09 -10.92
C GLY A 457 -15.06 -24.94 -10.00
N VAL A 458 -15.93 -24.60 -9.05
CA VAL A 458 -15.65 -23.73 -7.89
C VAL A 458 -15.14 -24.59 -6.73
N ILE A 459 -13.99 -24.25 -6.14
CA ILE A 459 -13.59 -24.72 -4.81
C ILE A 459 -13.22 -23.47 -3.99
N ALA A 460 -14.03 -23.18 -2.99
CA ALA A 460 -13.88 -22.03 -2.10
C ALA A 460 -13.05 -22.42 -0.87
N LEU A 461 -12.17 -21.52 -0.42
CA LEU A 461 -11.73 -21.54 0.98
C LEU A 461 -12.89 -21.03 1.84
N PRO A 462 -13.45 -21.83 2.77
CA PRO A 462 -14.45 -21.31 3.69
C PRO A 462 -13.76 -20.32 4.64
N ILE A 463 -14.03 -19.04 4.42
CA ILE A 463 -13.86 -18.00 5.43
C ILE A 463 -15.12 -18.08 6.29
N LEU A 464 -14.93 -18.32 7.58
CA LEU A 464 -16.01 -18.44 8.57
C LEU A 464 -16.95 -17.23 8.47
N SER A 465 -18.21 -17.48 8.15
CA SER A 465 -19.28 -16.49 8.11
C SER A 465 -19.34 -15.72 9.44
N ALA A 466 -19.43 -14.39 9.37
CA ALA A 466 -19.75 -13.57 10.52
C ALA A 466 -21.13 -13.98 11.11
N PRO A 467 -21.36 -13.83 12.42
CA PRO A 467 -22.65 -14.17 13.02
C PRO A 467 -23.77 -13.27 12.46
N GLU A 468 -24.75 -13.89 11.81
CA GLU A 468 -25.96 -13.26 11.27
C GLU A 468 -26.71 -12.48 12.35
N GLY A 469 -27.06 -11.23 12.05
CA GLY A 469 -27.79 -10.38 12.98
C GLY A 469 -28.33 -9.08 12.39
N ARG A 470 -29.19 -9.18 11.35
CA ARG A 470 -30.38 -8.33 11.07
C ARG A 470 -30.85 -8.51 9.62
N HIS A 471 -32.04 -9.11 9.45
CA HIS A 471 -32.85 -9.01 8.22
C HIS A 471 -33.34 -7.55 8.03
N PRO A 472 -33.41 -7.08 6.78
CA PRO A 472 -34.73 -6.80 6.23
C PRO A 472 -34.93 -7.40 4.83
N ALA A 473 -36.18 -7.72 4.54
CA ALA A 473 -36.64 -8.23 3.26
C ALA A 473 -36.60 -7.15 2.18
N ASP A 474 -35.83 -7.37 1.12
CA ASP A 474 -36.28 -7.17 -0.26
C ASP A 474 -35.33 -7.89 -1.22
N THR A 475 -35.92 -8.61 -2.16
CA THR A 475 -35.28 -9.45 -3.18
C THR A 475 -34.80 -8.59 -4.35
N ASP A 476 -33.49 -8.57 -4.62
CA ASP A 476 -32.90 -8.77 -5.97
C ASP A 476 -31.36 -8.56 -5.93
N GLN A 477 -30.64 -9.53 -6.51
CA GLN A 477 -29.23 -9.47 -6.94
C GLN A 477 -28.17 -9.01 -5.92
N ALA A 478 -27.67 -9.96 -5.13
CA ALA A 478 -26.32 -9.90 -4.58
C ALA A 478 -25.56 -11.15 -5.05
N ASP A 479 -24.70 -10.99 -6.05
CA ASP A 479 -23.75 -12.02 -6.47
C ASP A 479 -22.68 -12.16 -5.37
N ASP A 480 -22.62 -13.33 -4.75
CA ASP A 480 -21.60 -13.73 -3.79
C ASP A 480 -20.19 -13.60 -4.42
N VAL A 481 -19.35 -12.75 -3.84
CA VAL A 481 -17.97 -12.54 -4.26
C VAL A 481 -17.10 -13.67 -3.71
N TRP A 482 -16.74 -14.62 -4.57
CA TRP A 482 -15.85 -15.74 -4.26
C TRP A 482 -14.41 -15.38 -4.66
N MET A 483 -13.45 -15.67 -3.78
CA MET A 483 -12.02 -15.66 -4.11
C MET A 483 -11.77 -16.72 -5.18
N MET A 484 -11.31 -16.32 -6.37
CA MET A 484 -11.29 -17.17 -7.56
C MET A 484 -9.84 -17.53 -7.90
N VAL A 485 -9.33 -18.64 -7.36
CA VAL A 485 -8.06 -19.21 -7.82
C VAL A 485 -8.36 -20.14 -9.00
N VAL A 486 -7.94 -19.74 -10.20
CA VAL A 486 -8.11 -20.53 -11.43
C VAL A 486 -7.12 -21.71 -11.42
N ASP A 487 -7.63 -22.94 -11.44
CA ASP A 487 -6.84 -24.17 -11.62
C ASP A 487 -6.25 -24.23 -13.05
N PRO A 488 -4.91 -24.16 -13.25
CA PRO A 488 -4.32 -24.44 -14.54
C PRO A 488 -4.26 -25.97 -14.73
N VAL A 489 -5.26 -26.50 -15.46
CA VAL A 489 -5.30 -27.89 -15.94
C VAL A 489 -3.92 -28.38 -16.36
N ALA A 490 -3.43 -29.40 -15.65
CA ALA A 490 -2.17 -30.08 -15.90
C ALA A 490 -2.02 -30.46 -17.39
N ARG A 491 -1.10 -29.80 -18.09
CA ARG A 491 -0.60 -30.30 -19.38
C ARG A 491 0.36 -31.46 -19.12
N PRO A 492 0.25 -32.60 -19.84
CA PRO A 492 1.27 -33.64 -19.79
C PRO A 492 2.61 -33.06 -20.25
N ARG A 493 3.64 -33.12 -19.40
CA ARG A 493 5.02 -32.80 -19.82
C ARG A 493 5.43 -33.77 -20.93
N PRO A 494 5.96 -33.31 -22.08
CA PRO A 494 6.66 -34.20 -22.99
C PRO A 494 7.93 -34.71 -22.31
N GLN A 495 8.09 -36.04 -22.27
CA GLN A 495 9.32 -36.71 -21.89
C GLN A 495 10.46 -36.22 -22.81
N ARG A 496 11.35 -35.36 -22.29
CA ARG A 496 12.66 -35.12 -22.90
C ARG A 496 13.68 -36.02 -22.22
N GLN A 497 14.34 -36.85 -23.02
CA GLN A 497 15.49 -37.65 -22.60
C GLN A 497 16.58 -36.74 -22.02
N LEU A 498 17.04 -37.14 -20.82
CA LEU A 498 18.20 -36.58 -20.13
C LEU A 498 19.46 -37.11 -20.82
N ASP A 499 20.18 -36.24 -21.53
CA ASP A 499 21.63 -36.37 -21.72
C ASP A 499 22.30 -35.25 -20.92
N HIS A 500 22.97 -35.62 -19.83
CA HIS A 500 23.74 -34.71 -18.99
C HIS A 500 25.17 -34.54 -19.53
N PRO A 501 25.68 -33.29 -19.62
CA PRO A 501 27.08 -32.99 -19.35
C PRO A 501 27.22 -32.24 -18.01
N PRO A 502 28.45 -32.18 -17.43
CA PRO A 502 28.65 -31.97 -16.01
C PRO A 502 28.44 -30.53 -15.56
N ARG A 503 28.02 -30.43 -14.30
CA ARG A 503 27.76 -29.21 -13.51
C ARG A 503 28.93 -28.21 -13.57
N PHE A 504 28.66 -27.00 -14.05
CA PHE A 504 29.39 -25.81 -13.64
C PHE A 504 28.70 -25.21 -12.41
N GLY A 505 29.39 -25.24 -11.27
CA GLY A 505 28.95 -24.60 -10.04
C GLY A 505 29.05 -23.08 -10.16
N LEU A 506 27.91 -22.40 -10.08
CA LEU A 506 27.86 -20.97 -9.78
C LEU A 506 27.62 -20.81 -8.28
N ASN A 507 28.64 -20.33 -7.58
CA ASN A 507 28.54 -19.88 -6.20
C ASN A 507 27.65 -18.63 -6.15
N PRO A 508 26.72 -18.50 -5.18
CA PRO A 508 26.10 -17.23 -4.89
C PRO A 508 27.17 -16.29 -4.33
N VAL A 509 27.48 -15.23 -5.07
CA VAL A 509 28.26 -14.09 -4.57
C VAL A 509 27.35 -13.35 -3.58
N ILE A 510 27.43 -13.74 -2.31
CA ILE A 510 26.91 -12.95 -1.20
C ILE A 510 27.92 -11.81 -0.98
N THR A 511 27.71 -10.67 -1.63
CA THR A 511 28.37 -9.42 -1.23
C THR A 511 27.80 -8.98 0.11
N SER A 512 28.54 -9.32 1.17
CA SER A 512 28.33 -8.76 2.51
C SER A 512 28.66 -7.27 2.49
N HIS A 513 27.67 -6.42 2.20
CA HIS A 513 27.79 -5.00 2.50
C HIS A 513 27.70 -4.81 4.02
N ARG A 514 28.89 -4.73 4.62
CA ARG A 514 29.12 -4.33 6.01
C ARG A 514 28.70 -2.87 6.19
N VAL A 515 27.42 -2.65 6.45
CA VAL A 515 26.90 -1.36 6.92
C VAL A 515 27.49 -1.10 8.32
N GLN A 516 28.30 -0.04 8.44
CA GLN A 516 28.82 0.41 9.72
C GLN A 516 27.68 0.89 10.63
N PRO A 517 27.60 0.47 11.90
CA PRO A 517 26.68 1.07 12.86
C PRO A 517 27.37 2.25 13.52
N GLY A 518 26.89 3.47 13.32
CA GLY A 518 27.54 4.66 13.87
C GLY A 518 26.67 5.88 13.97
N LEU A 519 25.62 5.85 14.81
CA LEU A 519 25.07 7.06 15.43
C LEU A 519 24.75 6.79 16.91
N PRO A 520 25.24 7.62 17.85
CA PRO A 520 25.03 7.43 19.28
C PRO A 520 23.65 7.92 19.67
N VAL A 521 22.83 7.04 20.26
CA VAL A 521 21.56 7.41 20.90
C VAL A 521 21.88 7.92 22.31
N PRO A 522 21.38 9.09 22.75
CA PRO A 522 21.62 9.59 24.09
C PRO A 522 20.92 8.70 25.13
N ARG A 523 21.69 8.23 26.11
CA ARG A 523 21.17 7.54 27.30
C ARG A 523 20.38 8.51 28.16
N LEU A 524 19.05 8.45 28.12
CA LEU A 524 18.21 9.00 29.19
C LEU A 524 18.27 8.07 30.41
N LYS A 525 18.92 8.52 31.48
CA LYS A 525 18.79 7.95 32.82
C LYS A 525 17.34 8.13 33.29
N ARG A 526 16.68 7.03 33.62
CA ARG A 526 15.37 7.02 34.28
C ARG A 526 15.60 6.74 35.76
N GLU A 527 15.64 7.79 36.57
CA GLU A 527 15.57 7.66 38.03
C GLU A 527 14.13 7.36 38.45
N GLY A 528 14.00 6.41 39.37
CA GLY A 528 12.74 5.92 39.88
C GLY A 528 12.15 6.87 40.90
N ILE A 529 10.92 7.31 40.68
CA ILE A 529 10.09 7.95 41.69
C ILE A 529 8.84 7.10 41.88
N ARG A 530 8.65 6.67 43.11
CA ARG A 530 7.58 5.82 43.63
C ARG A 530 6.35 6.70 43.90
N PRO A 531 5.11 6.35 43.50
CA PRO A 531 3.95 7.16 43.83
C PRO A 531 3.41 6.77 45.22
N PRO A 532 2.90 7.72 46.02
CA PRO A 532 2.22 7.44 47.27
C PRO A 532 0.73 7.09 47.03
N PRO A 533 0.06 6.40 47.97
CA PRO A 533 -1.36 6.12 47.89
C PRO A 533 -2.14 7.25 48.58
N HIS A 534 -3.06 7.91 47.88
CA HIS A 534 -4.10 8.69 48.55
C HIS A 534 -5.46 8.42 47.89
N ASP A 535 -6.21 7.62 48.63
CA ASP A 535 -7.66 7.54 48.67
C ASP A 535 -8.18 8.86 49.26
N LEU A 536 -9.11 9.54 48.58
CA LEU A 536 -10.09 10.46 49.15
C LEU A 536 -11.06 10.90 48.02
N SER A 537 -12.31 10.47 48.19
CA SER A 537 -13.50 10.77 47.39
C SER A 537 -13.88 12.26 47.39
N ILE A 538 -14.10 12.84 46.20
CA ILE A 538 -14.64 14.20 45.98
C ILE A 538 -15.81 14.13 44.97
N PRO A 539 -16.89 14.92 45.12
CA PRO A 539 -18.14 14.75 44.37
C PRO A 539 -18.01 15.18 42.91
N GLN A 540 -18.67 14.44 42.00
CA GLN A 540 -18.80 14.79 40.59
C GLN A 540 -19.60 16.09 40.40
N VAL A 541 -18.90 17.18 40.08
CA VAL A 541 -19.50 18.35 39.43
C VAL A 541 -19.34 18.15 37.93
N GLN A 542 -20.48 18.06 37.21
CA GLN A 542 -20.54 18.02 35.75
C GLN A 542 -19.99 19.34 35.17
N THR A 543 -18.72 19.35 34.82
CA THR A 543 -18.14 20.35 33.93
C THR A 543 -18.39 19.89 32.49
N GLN A 544 -19.02 20.74 31.69
CA GLN A 544 -19.17 20.51 30.26
C GLN A 544 -17.79 20.32 29.61
N PRO A 545 -17.65 19.46 28.57
CA PRO A 545 -16.36 19.24 27.91
C PRO A 545 -16.00 20.50 27.13
N GLN A 546 -15.28 21.42 27.77
CA GLN A 546 -14.62 22.54 27.11
C GLN A 546 -13.64 21.98 26.07
N GLY A 547 -13.66 22.59 24.89
CA GLY A 547 -13.16 22.04 23.62
C GLY A 547 -11.90 21.20 23.76
N PHE A 548 -12.00 19.93 23.39
CA PHE A 548 -10.82 19.11 23.17
C PHE A 548 -10.01 19.79 22.07
N ALA A 549 -8.95 20.49 22.46
CA ALA A 549 -7.90 20.93 21.55
C ALA A 549 -7.60 19.72 20.66
N THR A 550 -7.93 19.85 19.39
CA THR A 550 -7.88 18.74 18.44
C THR A 550 -6.43 18.35 18.32
N ARG A 551 -6.02 17.33 19.10
CA ARG A 551 -4.66 16.79 19.03
C ARG A 551 -4.37 16.54 17.57
N ARG A 552 -3.33 17.20 17.09
CA ARG A 552 -2.86 17.13 15.73
C ARG A 552 -2.75 15.68 15.33
N PRO A 553 -3.07 15.41 14.07
CA PRO A 553 -3.24 14.04 13.65
C PRO A 553 -1.95 13.26 13.71
N ARG A 554 -2.02 12.07 14.31
CA ARG A 554 -0.94 11.09 14.27
C ARG A 554 -0.80 10.51 12.86
N VAL A 555 0.37 9.96 12.54
CA VAL A 555 0.59 9.26 11.28
C VAL A 555 -0.41 8.12 11.14
N ARG A 556 -1.14 8.12 10.04
CA ARG A 556 -2.06 7.06 9.65
C ARG A 556 -1.36 6.08 8.71
N LEU A 557 -1.84 4.84 8.69
CA LEU A 557 -1.33 3.80 7.81
C LEU A 557 -2.40 3.35 6.83
N CYS A 558 -1.97 3.12 5.59
CA CYS A 558 -2.70 2.40 4.57
C CYS A 558 -1.81 1.33 3.92
N ALA A 559 -2.41 0.40 3.19
CA ALA A 559 -1.71 -0.69 2.50
C ALA A 559 -2.35 -0.92 1.12
N ALA A 560 -1.77 -1.78 0.30
CA ALA A 560 -2.34 -2.10 -1.01
C ALA A 560 -3.59 -3.00 -0.93
N HIS A 561 -3.87 -3.56 0.26
CA HIS A 561 -5.07 -4.36 0.55
C HIS A 561 -5.69 -3.99 1.90
N THR A 562 -7.04 -3.98 1.95
CA THR A 562 -7.94 -3.97 3.14
C THR A 562 -7.64 -3.00 4.30
N THR A 563 -6.69 -2.09 4.17
CA THR A 563 -6.24 -1.20 5.25
C THR A 563 -6.20 0.24 4.81
N LEU A 564 -7.10 1.05 5.39
CA LEU A 564 -7.09 2.50 5.22
C LEU A 564 -7.24 3.21 6.58
N SER A 565 -6.41 4.22 6.80
CA SER A 565 -6.51 5.18 7.92
C SER A 565 -6.44 4.58 9.35
N VAL A 566 -5.64 3.52 9.57
CA VAL A 566 -5.35 3.00 10.92
C VAL A 566 -4.22 3.80 11.60
N ASP A 567 -4.09 3.77 12.94
CA ASP A 567 -2.94 4.41 13.61
C ASP A 567 -1.67 3.61 13.30
N ALA A 568 -0.70 4.22 12.60
CA ALA A 568 0.45 3.51 12.07
C ALA A 568 1.31 2.85 13.16
N GLU A 569 1.57 3.57 14.26
CA GLU A 569 2.40 3.05 15.35
C GLU A 569 1.72 1.86 16.03
N ARG A 570 0.42 1.95 16.31
CA ARG A 570 -0.35 0.85 16.91
C ARG A 570 -0.44 -0.35 15.98
N ALA A 571 -0.66 -0.13 14.68
CA ALA A 571 -0.73 -1.19 13.68
C ALA A 571 0.60 -1.97 13.63
N ILE A 572 1.73 -1.26 13.47
CA ILE A 572 3.08 -1.87 13.41
C ILE A 572 3.40 -2.68 14.68
N LEU A 573 3.11 -2.12 15.87
CA LEU A 573 3.33 -2.85 17.12
C LEU A 573 2.42 -4.08 17.25
N SER A 574 1.19 -4.01 16.72
CA SER A 574 0.24 -5.12 16.76
C SER A 574 0.68 -6.27 15.84
N ILE A 575 1.07 -5.99 14.59
CA ILE A 575 1.56 -7.02 13.67
C ILE A 575 2.88 -7.63 14.17
N GLN A 576 3.78 -6.84 14.77
CA GLN A 576 5.00 -7.37 15.40
C GLN A 576 4.66 -8.40 16.49
N ARG A 577 3.71 -8.10 17.37
CA ARG A 577 3.27 -9.06 18.40
C ARG A 577 2.63 -10.31 17.80
N PHE A 578 1.79 -10.15 16.78
CA PHE A 578 1.16 -11.28 16.09
C PHE A 578 2.20 -12.20 15.44
N MET A 579 3.16 -11.63 14.72
CA MET A 579 4.24 -12.40 14.09
C MET A 579 5.17 -13.05 15.11
N THR A 580 5.49 -12.39 16.24
CA THR A 580 6.22 -13.04 17.34
C THR A 580 5.51 -14.31 17.79
N ARG A 581 4.18 -14.25 17.98
CA ARG A 581 3.38 -15.43 18.36
C ARG A 581 3.40 -16.53 17.29
N ILE A 582 3.33 -16.20 15.99
CA ILE A 582 3.48 -17.19 14.90
C ILE A 582 4.85 -17.90 14.98
N LEU A 583 5.91 -17.12 15.19
CA LEU A 583 7.27 -17.64 15.30
C LEU A 583 7.45 -18.50 16.56
N GLU A 584 6.72 -18.22 17.63
CA GLU A 584 6.70 -19.00 18.88
C GLU A 584 5.79 -20.23 18.84
N ASN A 585 4.96 -20.39 17.79
CA ASN A 585 3.89 -21.41 17.64
C ASN A 585 2.66 -21.17 18.54
N ASP A 586 2.40 -19.92 18.91
CA ASP A 586 1.28 -19.50 19.77
C ASP A 586 0.04 -19.02 18.99
N VAL A 587 0.07 -19.14 17.66
CA VAL A 587 -1.07 -18.87 16.77
C VAL A 587 -1.48 -20.17 16.09
N PRO A 588 -2.77 -20.57 16.14
CA PRO A 588 -3.22 -21.76 15.45
C PRO A 588 -2.97 -21.64 13.95
N CYS A 589 -2.67 -22.77 13.32
CA CYS A 589 -2.46 -22.83 11.89
C CYS A 589 -3.10 -24.06 11.28
N ARG A 590 -3.38 -23.99 9.98
CA ARG A 590 -3.79 -25.11 9.15
C ARG A 590 -3.06 -25.03 7.81
N ARG A 591 -2.92 -26.17 7.14
CA ARG A 591 -2.41 -26.20 5.76
C ARG A 591 -3.39 -25.45 4.86
N ALA A 592 -2.86 -24.59 3.99
CA ALA A 592 -3.60 -23.88 2.95
C ALA A 592 -3.39 -24.58 1.59
N GLU A 593 -4.03 -24.07 0.54
CA GLU A 593 -3.75 -24.54 -0.82
C GLU A 593 -2.30 -24.25 -1.21
N ASP A 594 -1.69 -25.19 -1.92
CA ASP A 594 -0.31 -25.06 -2.38
C ASP A 594 -0.17 -23.78 -3.24
N GLY A 595 1.02 -23.18 -3.20
CA GLY A 595 1.31 -21.93 -3.90
C GLY A 595 1.46 -22.09 -5.41
N PRO A 596 1.57 -20.97 -6.14
CA PRO A 596 1.70 -20.98 -7.59
C PRO A 596 3.02 -21.63 -8.08
N ARG A 597 4.00 -21.82 -7.20
CA ARG A 597 5.25 -22.55 -7.48
C ARG A 597 5.20 -24.02 -6.98
N GLY A 598 4.04 -24.49 -6.52
CA GLY A 598 3.83 -25.83 -5.96
C GLY A 598 4.36 -25.99 -4.53
N GLU A 599 4.62 -24.88 -3.85
CA GLU A 599 5.10 -24.85 -2.48
C GLU A 599 3.98 -25.08 -1.48
N GLU A 600 4.26 -25.88 -0.45
CA GLU A 600 3.30 -26.09 0.63
C GLU A 600 3.14 -24.82 1.46
N ARG A 601 1.91 -24.27 1.50
CA ARG A 601 1.56 -23.08 2.27
C ARG A 601 0.72 -23.42 3.49
N TRP A 602 0.83 -22.57 4.50
CA TRP A 602 0.10 -22.66 5.75
C TRP A 602 -0.51 -21.30 6.08
N ILE A 603 -1.68 -21.31 6.71
CA ILE A 603 -2.35 -20.10 7.19
C ILE A 603 -2.32 -20.07 8.72
N TRP A 604 -1.90 -18.93 9.28
CA TRP A 604 -1.93 -18.62 10.71
C TRP A 604 -2.97 -17.53 10.97
N ASP A 605 -3.93 -17.81 11.86
CA ASP A 605 -5.02 -16.89 12.19
C ASP A 605 -5.60 -17.23 13.57
N ASP A 606 -5.80 -16.22 14.42
CA ASP A 606 -6.39 -16.38 15.75
C ASP A 606 -7.83 -16.92 15.70
N ALA A 607 -8.56 -16.67 14.61
CA ALA A 607 -9.92 -17.16 14.41
C ALA A 607 -9.99 -18.68 14.21
N LEU A 608 -8.90 -19.36 13.83
CA LEU A 608 -8.91 -20.82 13.66
C LEU A 608 -9.16 -21.58 14.97
N SER A 609 -8.80 -20.99 16.13
CA SER A 609 -9.14 -21.52 17.46
C SER A 609 -10.64 -21.50 17.76
N SER A 610 -11.40 -20.64 17.08
CA SER A 610 -12.83 -20.43 17.36
C SER A 610 -13.74 -21.43 16.66
N SER A 611 -13.17 -22.43 15.98
CA SER A 611 -13.94 -23.55 15.44
C SER A 611 -14.81 -24.07 16.58
N PRO A 612 -16.16 -24.02 16.45
CA PRO A 612 -17.03 -24.47 17.51
C PRO A 612 -16.57 -25.88 17.83
N LEU A 613 -16.22 -26.16 19.09
CA LEU A 613 -16.10 -27.53 19.55
C LEU A 613 -17.39 -28.17 19.08
N SER A 614 -17.35 -28.91 17.97
CA SER A 614 -18.52 -29.58 17.48
C SER A 614 -18.92 -30.40 18.68
N SER A 615 -20.12 -30.15 19.18
CA SER A 615 -20.81 -31.08 20.04
C SER A 615 -20.96 -32.34 19.18
N ALA A 616 -19.87 -33.10 19.07
CA ALA A 616 -19.88 -34.50 18.74
C ALA A 616 -20.64 -35.08 19.92
N THR A 617 -21.96 -35.08 19.75
CA THR A 617 -22.89 -35.86 20.52
C THR A 617 -22.22 -37.21 20.63
N GLN A 618 -21.91 -37.57 21.87
CA GLN A 618 -21.52 -38.89 22.27
C GLN A 618 -22.65 -39.81 21.79
N ILE A 619 -22.60 -40.24 20.54
CA ILE A 619 -23.37 -41.39 20.07
C ILE A 619 -22.66 -42.54 20.74
N ASP A 620 -23.23 -42.93 21.86
CA ASP A 620 -22.94 -44.15 22.60
C ASP A 620 -23.08 -45.30 21.60
N THR A 621 -21.99 -45.68 20.92
CA THR A 621 -21.91 -46.94 20.19
C THR A 621 -21.81 -48.05 21.23
N ASP A 622 -22.97 -48.48 21.69
CA ASP A 622 -23.15 -49.72 22.42
C ASP A 622 -22.72 -50.87 21.48
N VAL A 623 -21.55 -51.45 21.79
CA VAL A 623 -20.98 -52.59 21.08
C VAL A 623 -21.78 -53.81 21.46
N THR A 624 -22.84 -54.12 20.69
CA THR A 624 -23.52 -55.41 20.79
C THR A 624 -23.16 -56.30 19.61
N THR A 625 -22.33 -57.28 19.92
CA THR A 625 -21.92 -58.43 19.12
C THR A 625 -23.08 -59.06 18.36
N ILE A 626 -23.08 -58.94 17.03
CA ILE A 626 -23.97 -59.69 16.13
C ILE A 626 -23.48 -61.14 16.08
N LYS A 627 -24.25 -62.05 16.68
CA LYS A 627 -24.23 -63.48 16.36
C LYS A 627 -25.65 -63.95 16.08
N GLU A 628 -25.79 -64.54 14.90
CA GLU A 628 -26.99 -65.10 14.26
C GLU A 628 -27.94 -65.88 15.19
N ARG A 629 -29.25 -65.60 15.16
CA ARG A 629 -30.33 -66.54 14.78
C ARG A 629 -31.74 -66.03 15.10
N ARG A 630 -32.55 -66.02 14.04
CA ARG A 630 -33.96 -66.47 13.91
C ARG A 630 -35.02 -66.09 14.95
N ASP A 631 -35.98 -65.33 14.43
CA ASP A 631 -37.42 -65.57 14.36
C ASP A 631 -38.34 -65.39 15.60
N THR A 632 -39.47 -64.74 15.31
CA THR A 632 -40.76 -64.64 16.05
C THR A 632 -40.79 -63.65 17.23
N SER A 633 -41.33 -62.43 17.10
CA SER A 633 -42.72 -61.96 16.90
C SER A 633 -43.49 -61.71 18.20
N VAL A 634 -44.15 -60.53 18.23
CA VAL A 634 -45.44 -60.21 18.88
C VAL A 634 -45.42 -59.32 20.15
N HIS A 635 -45.99 -58.10 19.97
CA HIS A 635 -46.75 -57.21 20.88
C HIS A 635 -46.13 -56.76 22.23
N ALA A 636 -46.50 -55.64 22.85
CA ALA A 636 -47.15 -54.36 22.54
C ALA A 636 -47.20 -53.57 23.87
N GLU A 637 -47.33 -52.24 23.77
CA GLU A 637 -47.95 -51.33 24.76
C GLU A 637 -47.28 -51.06 26.14
N ARG A 638 -46.80 -49.80 26.25
CA ARG A 638 -47.42 -48.70 27.04
C ARG A 638 -46.95 -48.43 28.48
N ALA A 639 -46.85 -47.11 28.73
CA ALA A 639 -47.01 -46.34 29.98
C ALA A 639 -45.74 -45.89 30.76
N GLU A 640 -45.36 -44.63 30.52
CA GLU A 640 -45.00 -43.58 31.51
C GLU A 640 -45.97 -43.54 32.73
N PRO A 641 -45.76 -42.75 33.82
CA PRO A 641 -44.66 -41.82 34.17
C PRO A 641 -44.22 -41.93 35.67
N GLU A 642 -43.42 -40.95 36.12
CA GLU A 642 -43.45 -40.30 37.44
C GLU A 642 -42.23 -40.42 38.39
N GLN A 643 -41.65 -39.23 38.61
CA GLN A 643 -41.34 -38.59 39.89
C GLN A 643 -40.24 -39.17 40.80
N GLY A 644 -39.20 -38.35 41.00
CA GLY A 644 -38.29 -38.50 42.14
C GLY A 644 -37.28 -37.36 42.32
N HIS A 645 -37.79 -36.21 42.76
CA HIS A 645 -37.24 -35.45 43.89
C HIS A 645 -35.85 -35.85 44.41
N ARG A 646 -34.85 -34.96 44.29
CA ARG A 646 -33.97 -34.58 45.44
C ARG A 646 -33.02 -33.42 45.14
N ARG A 647 -33.25 -32.34 45.89
CA ARG A 647 -32.29 -31.58 46.72
C ARG A 647 -30.91 -31.25 46.12
N GLY A 648 -30.75 -29.95 45.82
CA GLY A 648 -29.97 -29.06 46.67
C GLY A 648 -28.45 -29.03 46.47
N THR A 649 -27.96 -28.03 45.74
CA THR A 649 -26.75 -27.29 46.12
C THR A 649 -26.72 -25.96 45.36
N SER A 650 -26.96 -24.88 46.11
CA SER A 650 -26.79 -23.50 45.65
C SER A 650 -25.29 -23.22 45.55
N MET A 651 -24.75 -23.28 44.33
CA MET A 651 -23.42 -22.74 44.02
C MET A 651 -23.58 -21.34 43.45
N VAL A 652 -23.26 -20.35 44.27
CA VAL A 652 -23.08 -18.96 43.88
C VAL A 652 -21.90 -18.90 42.90
N MET A 653 -22.19 -18.90 41.60
CA MET A 653 -21.18 -18.63 40.58
C MET A 653 -20.89 -17.13 40.61
N SER A 654 -19.77 -16.79 41.23
CA SER A 654 -19.13 -15.49 41.11
C SER A 654 -18.87 -15.19 39.63
N ALA A 655 -19.69 -14.31 39.06
CA ALA A 655 -19.49 -13.78 37.72
C ALA A 655 -18.18 -12.98 37.73
N THR A 656 -17.13 -13.56 37.18
CA THR A 656 -15.91 -12.82 36.86
C THR A 656 -16.28 -11.73 35.86
N PRO A 657 -15.92 -10.46 36.11
CA PRO A 657 -16.28 -9.37 35.21
C PRO A 657 -15.69 -9.69 33.85
N ALA A 658 -16.55 -9.75 32.83
CA ALA A 658 -16.15 -9.93 31.44
C ALA A 658 -15.04 -8.92 31.15
N ARG A 659 -13.83 -9.44 31.03
CA ARG A 659 -12.60 -8.68 30.82
C ARG A 659 -12.83 -7.84 29.57
N SER A 660 -13.10 -6.55 29.77
CA SER A 660 -13.37 -5.56 28.73
C SER A 660 -12.42 -5.83 27.56
N LYS A 661 -12.97 -6.42 26.48
CA LYS A 661 -12.19 -6.76 25.29
C LYS A 661 -11.53 -5.46 24.86
N SER A 662 -10.22 -5.40 25.04
CA SER A 662 -9.47 -4.16 24.95
C SER A 662 -9.70 -3.53 23.58
N LYS A 663 -10.01 -2.23 23.58
CA LYS A 663 -10.42 -1.38 22.44
C LYS A 663 -9.44 -1.30 21.25
N HIS A 664 -8.45 -2.19 21.13
CA HIS A 664 -7.26 -1.99 20.28
C HIS A 664 -6.79 -3.26 19.54
N SER A 665 -7.69 -4.16 19.14
CA SER A 665 -7.29 -5.39 18.45
C SER A 665 -7.39 -5.22 16.93
N TYR A 666 -6.28 -4.89 16.27
CA TYR A 666 -6.14 -5.16 14.85
C TYR A 666 -6.03 -6.68 14.66
N SER A 667 -6.85 -7.25 13.78
CA SER A 667 -6.79 -8.66 13.40
C SER A 667 -5.86 -8.84 12.21
N TYR A 668 -5.15 -9.96 12.20
CA TYR A 668 -4.21 -10.32 11.15
C TYR A 668 -4.36 -11.80 10.82
N SER A 669 -4.10 -12.14 9.58
CA SER A 669 -3.91 -13.51 9.10
C SER A 669 -2.64 -13.52 8.26
N VAL A 670 -1.88 -14.60 8.29
CA VAL A 670 -0.65 -14.74 7.50
C VAL A 670 -0.69 -16.05 6.72
N VAL A 671 -0.37 -16.01 5.43
CA VAL A 671 -0.17 -17.19 4.59
C VAL A 671 1.30 -17.22 4.17
N ALA A 672 1.99 -18.33 4.42
CA ALA A 672 3.41 -18.46 4.06
C ALA A 672 3.84 -19.92 3.87
N PRO A 673 4.90 -20.18 3.08
CA PRO A 673 5.60 -21.45 3.12
C PRO A 673 6.19 -21.74 4.50
N LEU A 674 6.10 -22.99 4.94
CA LEU A 674 6.63 -23.40 6.24
C LEU A 674 8.15 -23.17 6.33
N SER A 675 8.87 -23.28 5.20
CA SER A 675 10.30 -22.98 5.08
C SER A 675 10.63 -21.54 5.45
N VAL A 676 9.83 -20.58 4.97
CA VAL A 676 9.98 -19.13 5.25
C VAL A 676 9.75 -18.84 6.73
N ILE A 677 8.69 -19.40 7.34
CA ILE A 677 8.46 -19.27 8.79
C ILE A 677 9.62 -19.86 9.59
N ASN A 678 10.12 -21.03 9.23
CA ASN A 678 11.22 -21.67 9.94
C ASN A 678 12.53 -20.89 9.85
N GLU A 679 12.83 -20.28 8.70
CA GLU A 679 13.96 -19.37 8.54
C GLU A 679 13.77 -18.09 9.38
N GLY A 680 12.56 -17.51 9.37
CA GLY A 680 12.20 -16.39 10.23
C GLY A 680 12.43 -16.68 11.71
N ARG A 681 12.07 -17.87 12.19
CA ARG A 681 12.32 -18.31 13.58
C ARG A 681 13.81 -18.29 13.91
N ARG A 682 14.66 -18.82 13.02
CA ARG A 682 16.12 -18.80 13.19
C ARG A 682 16.65 -17.37 13.25
N ASN A 683 16.21 -16.51 12.33
CA ASN A 683 16.75 -15.16 12.18
C ASN A 683 16.29 -14.18 13.28
N ILE A 684 15.03 -14.31 13.72
CA ILE A 684 14.40 -13.37 14.66
C ILE A 684 14.51 -13.86 16.10
N LEU A 685 14.17 -15.13 16.38
CA LEU A 685 14.20 -15.68 17.75
C LEU A 685 15.56 -16.29 18.10
N GLY A 686 16.23 -16.93 17.12
CA GLY A 686 17.48 -17.66 17.33
C GLY A 686 18.65 -16.80 17.83
N ARG A 687 18.65 -15.50 17.52
CA ARG A 687 19.69 -14.56 18.00
C ARG A 687 19.73 -14.40 19.53
N HIS A 688 18.66 -14.80 20.24
CA HIS A 688 18.62 -14.68 21.70
C HIS A 688 19.14 -15.91 22.46
N ARG A 689 19.23 -17.11 21.84
CA ARG A 689 19.62 -18.33 22.57
C ARG A 689 21.13 -18.60 22.66
N HIS A 690 21.96 -17.91 21.86
CA HIS A 690 23.41 -18.11 21.89
C HIS A 690 24.21 -17.06 22.66
N ARG A 691 23.54 -16.18 23.43
CA ARG A 691 24.21 -15.33 24.44
C ARG A 691 24.08 -15.95 25.84
N HIS A 692 24.54 -17.18 26.01
CA HIS A 692 25.09 -17.55 27.31
C HIS A 692 26.54 -17.09 27.34
N PRO A 693 26.98 -16.35 28.38
CA PRO A 693 28.40 -16.07 28.55
C PRO A 693 29.12 -17.40 28.71
N ALA A 694 30.00 -17.72 27.76
CA ALA A 694 31.01 -18.74 27.98
C ALA A 694 31.90 -18.24 29.12
N GLY A 695 31.77 -18.83 30.31
CA GLY A 695 32.71 -18.63 31.41
C GLY A 695 32.09 -18.12 32.70
N VAL A 696 31.43 -19.00 33.45
CA VAL A 696 31.73 -19.22 34.87
C VAL A 696 31.62 -20.73 35.08
N VAL A 697 32.77 -21.38 35.30
CA VAL A 697 32.87 -22.72 35.89
C VAL A 697 32.88 -22.54 37.40
#